data_AF-A0A6C0JUP4-F1
#
_entry.id   AF-A0A6C0JUP4-F1
#
_cell.length_a   1.000
_cell.length_b   1.000
_cell.length_c   1.000
_cell.angle_alpha   90.00
_cell.angle_beta   90.00
_cell.angle_gamma   90.00
#
_symmetry.space_group_name_H-M   'P 1'
#
loop_
_entity.id
_entity.type
_entity.pdbx_description
1 polymer ?
#
loop_
_entity_poly.entity_id
_entity_poly.type
_entity_poly.pdbx_seq_one_letter_code
_entity_poly.pdbx_strand_id
1 'polypeptide(L)'
;MYDKYKTAYLHHAVKYGADTAIFYQVGKFYEMYDWLDKLTGQPQTSMQRTVEILGIQLSPKKGEGPQGTDAFFAGVPEQSLHKYATILTKAGWTVVVIDQVKDTRGAVSERSVARILSPGTHVEAAQQESAYIAGIWLEETPWGERTPPTFSAVATDLTTGRTITYNDTTIGKKDSWTADGAFHFFQVHQPRECIIWWRGDRITQPALATLRRQFGLHECKMLIEQADPKSQGSLEILEVREDSLQKTISIRGLLPIREACGLAASPQTERILCCMFQRIKEMFPSGLKHLHPPEKWNPASSLFLGNKALLQLNMVTPRMEDSILGLFQRTSTSFGLRAIRNRILYPVADPVKLEKCYDEIQTVLDLSAAQREELVSHLRGISDLPRIHRRISTGILSASDVLNLDESYICIKRMIDSTKNTPLRKTSSWNIEDIHQTLLGMFSIEKARNQSPDTFCFQPEQAPEVTAIENKIAGLRSTLQDIVKKIRTWAGLGLEDLELEERELSGPIITGKKLPMSTLQAKLRSSATHPFTGIQLIQKKTSAHIEIPLLDSTYRDLLKERGRLQEKVRETLLKVCDEMSAACLHSWELAEEWVAGVDITVTIARVSRELGFTRPQLVLGATSELEIKGLRHPLIEACSSRTEYVKHDVSLDDSGARGWLVYGMNASGKSSLMKAVGISVILAQAGCYVPCVSLRFVPFRSLFTRILNTDNLWAGLSSFAVEMTELKEILERAGEHSLVLGDELCSGTESVSATAIVGAGLKWLHDRGAKFIFATHLHGLLDIDCVKELGQLKIWHLKVRYDPVIDALVYERTLTPGPGSSLYGLEVARAMNLPEEVLQMALKIRRGLLGTVNESEAPSSKWNTTVVRKECVKCGSPVVKDLEVHHIRPRAETEGERFADGTARDHGRNLAVLCLKCHDDLHAGKISVTPLVMTSNGSMRLDDEVSVVSVASPKSKWTKEQQQCIRDYLKSYPNVPPKRAAFDLKEQGINISVSSLRAFR
;
A
#
# COMPACT_ATOMS: atom_id res chain seq x y z
N MET A 1 -20.54 -35.96 -23.53
CA MET A 1 -19.73 -34.72 -23.47
C MET A 1 -19.80 -34.11 -22.08
N TYR A 2 -21.00 -33.80 -21.57
CA TYR A 2 -21.23 -33.29 -20.21
C TYR A 2 -20.58 -34.11 -19.10
N ASP A 3 -20.67 -35.44 -19.11
CA ASP A 3 -20.02 -36.28 -18.08
C ASP A 3 -18.49 -36.14 -18.10
N LYS A 4 -17.89 -36.04 -19.29
CA LYS A 4 -16.44 -35.78 -19.43
C LYS A 4 -16.09 -34.40 -18.91
N TYR A 5 -16.91 -33.39 -19.18
CA TYR A 5 -16.71 -32.03 -18.68
C TYR A 5 -16.83 -31.97 -17.14
N LYS A 6 -17.86 -32.58 -16.53
CA LYS A 6 -18.02 -32.65 -15.07
C LYS A 6 -16.88 -33.42 -14.42
N THR A 7 -16.46 -34.53 -15.00
CA THR A 7 -15.30 -35.28 -14.49
C THR A 7 -14.03 -34.43 -14.53
N ALA A 8 -13.80 -33.70 -15.63
CA ALA A 8 -12.68 -32.77 -15.74
C ALA A 8 -12.79 -31.63 -14.69
N TYR A 9 -13.96 -31.02 -14.53
CA TYR A 9 -14.17 -29.99 -13.51
C TYR A 9 -13.90 -30.52 -12.10
N LEU A 10 -14.53 -31.63 -11.69
CA LEU A 10 -14.37 -32.19 -10.36
C LEU A 10 -12.91 -32.57 -10.06
N HIS A 11 -12.22 -33.18 -11.02
CA HIS A 11 -10.80 -33.52 -10.87
C HIS A 11 -9.94 -32.29 -10.58
N HIS A 12 -10.10 -31.23 -11.36
CA HIS A 12 -9.28 -30.02 -11.21
C HIS A 12 -9.74 -29.12 -10.05
N ALA A 13 -11.04 -29.11 -9.72
CA ALA A 13 -11.57 -28.34 -8.61
C ALA A 13 -11.11 -28.90 -7.25
N VAL A 14 -10.93 -30.22 -7.13
CA VAL A 14 -10.30 -30.82 -5.94
C VAL A 14 -8.85 -30.37 -5.80
N LYS A 15 -8.12 -30.24 -6.91
CA LYS A 15 -6.69 -29.90 -6.92
C LYS A 15 -6.41 -28.39 -6.77
N TYR A 16 -7.23 -27.54 -7.37
CA TYR A 16 -6.99 -26.09 -7.47
C TYR A 16 -8.07 -25.24 -6.80
N GLY A 17 -9.02 -25.88 -6.10
CA GLY A 17 -10.15 -25.23 -5.44
C GLY A 17 -11.38 -25.05 -6.35
N ALA A 18 -12.51 -24.72 -5.73
CA ALA A 18 -13.80 -24.57 -6.41
C ALA A 18 -13.83 -23.45 -7.45
N ASP A 19 -12.91 -22.50 -7.39
CA ASP A 19 -12.74 -21.40 -8.35
C ASP A 19 -11.84 -21.85 -9.51
N THR A 20 -12.32 -22.84 -10.24
CA THR A 20 -11.67 -23.45 -11.40
C THR A 20 -12.62 -23.43 -12.59
N ALA A 21 -12.20 -22.86 -13.71
CA ALA A 21 -12.94 -22.83 -14.97
C ALA A 21 -12.35 -23.83 -15.97
N ILE A 22 -13.20 -24.50 -16.75
CA ILE A 22 -12.78 -25.44 -17.80
C ILE A 22 -13.09 -24.84 -19.16
N PHE A 23 -12.07 -24.52 -19.96
CA PHE A 23 -12.21 -24.07 -21.33
C PHE A 23 -12.09 -25.29 -22.25
N TYR A 24 -13.23 -25.78 -22.75
CA TYR A 24 -13.31 -27.03 -23.50
C TYR A 24 -13.41 -26.78 -25.00
N GLN A 25 -12.38 -27.13 -25.79
CA GLN A 25 -12.34 -26.78 -27.21
C GLN A 25 -13.38 -27.56 -28.03
N VAL A 26 -14.17 -26.79 -28.79
CA VAL A 26 -15.16 -27.26 -29.77
C VAL A 26 -15.04 -26.38 -31.02
N GLY A 27 -14.32 -26.87 -32.04
CA GLY A 27 -14.06 -26.07 -33.24
C GLY A 27 -13.17 -24.87 -32.92
N LYS A 28 -13.58 -23.67 -33.33
CA LYS A 28 -12.86 -22.40 -33.08
C LYS A 28 -13.26 -21.69 -31.77
N PHE A 29 -13.93 -22.40 -30.87
CA PHE A 29 -14.41 -21.87 -29.58
C PHE A 29 -13.97 -22.75 -28.42
N TYR A 30 -13.80 -22.13 -27.26
CA TYR A 30 -13.76 -22.79 -25.97
C TYR A 30 -15.13 -22.67 -25.32
N GLU A 31 -15.79 -23.80 -25.10
CA GLU A 31 -17.12 -23.89 -24.50
C GLU A 31 -17.04 -24.28 -23.01
N MET A 32 -18.02 -23.83 -22.24
CA MET A 32 -18.25 -24.13 -20.84
C MET A 32 -19.69 -24.60 -20.67
N TYR A 33 -19.93 -25.61 -19.83
CA TYR A 33 -21.24 -26.21 -19.65
C TYR A 33 -21.66 -26.26 -18.19
N ASP A 34 -22.96 -26.14 -17.93
CA ASP A 34 -23.57 -26.37 -16.62
C ASP A 34 -24.96 -26.97 -16.76
N TRP A 35 -25.48 -27.54 -15.67
CA TRP A 35 -26.87 -27.97 -15.56
C TRP A 35 -27.25 -27.99 -14.08
N LEU A 36 -28.55 -27.95 -13.80
CA LEU A 36 -29.05 -28.00 -12.42
C LEU A 36 -29.30 -29.45 -12.00
N ASP A 37 -28.91 -29.77 -10.78
CA ASP A 37 -29.29 -31.03 -10.16
C ASP A 37 -30.82 -31.10 -9.96
N LYS A 38 -31.43 -32.22 -10.33
CA LYS A 38 -32.89 -32.38 -10.25
C LYS A 38 -33.43 -32.36 -8.81
N LEU A 39 -32.61 -32.71 -7.82
CA LEU A 39 -33.02 -32.83 -6.41
C LEU A 39 -32.69 -31.57 -5.61
N THR A 40 -31.51 -31.01 -5.81
CA THR A 40 -30.98 -29.88 -5.02
C THR A 40 -31.14 -28.53 -5.72
N GLY A 41 -31.40 -28.51 -7.03
CA GLY A 41 -31.45 -27.29 -7.83
C GLY A 41 -30.10 -26.57 -7.93
N GLN A 42 -29.00 -27.21 -7.52
CA GLN A 42 -27.68 -26.59 -7.50
C GLN A 42 -26.93 -26.78 -8.82
N PRO A 43 -26.13 -25.78 -9.24
CA PRO A 43 -25.18 -25.90 -10.35
C PRO A 43 -24.23 -27.08 -10.14
N GLN A 44 -23.87 -27.78 -11.22
CA GLN A 44 -22.98 -28.94 -11.16
C GLN A 44 -21.52 -28.59 -11.44
N THR A 45 -21.28 -27.38 -11.94
CA THR A 45 -19.97 -26.87 -12.30
C THR A 45 -19.83 -25.41 -11.84
N SER A 46 -18.67 -24.83 -12.08
CA SER A 46 -18.40 -23.41 -11.80
C SER A 46 -18.82 -22.46 -12.93
N MET A 47 -19.47 -22.95 -13.99
CA MET A 47 -19.68 -22.21 -15.23
C MET A 47 -20.52 -20.95 -15.02
N GLN A 48 -21.61 -20.99 -14.24
CA GLN A 48 -22.42 -19.79 -13.99
C GLN A 48 -21.62 -18.66 -13.35
N ARG A 49 -20.83 -18.96 -12.32
CA ARG A 49 -19.91 -18.00 -11.67
C ARG A 49 -18.84 -17.50 -12.63
N THR A 50 -18.32 -18.39 -13.49
CA THR A 50 -17.33 -18.03 -14.51
C THR A 50 -17.91 -17.04 -15.52
N VAL A 51 -19.13 -17.30 -16.00
CA VAL A 51 -19.83 -16.46 -16.98
C VAL A 51 -20.15 -15.08 -16.42
N GLU A 52 -20.56 -15.01 -15.15
CA GLU A 52 -20.80 -13.75 -14.44
C GLU A 52 -19.53 -12.87 -14.39
N ILE A 53 -18.38 -13.46 -14.04
CA ILE A 53 -17.09 -12.74 -14.01
C ILE A 53 -16.66 -12.32 -15.42
N LEU A 54 -16.86 -13.18 -16.43
CA LEU A 54 -16.47 -12.90 -17.80
C LEU A 54 -17.39 -11.88 -18.49
N GLY A 55 -18.60 -11.65 -17.97
CA GLY A 55 -19.61 -10.79 -18.58
C GLY A 55 -20.07 -11.28 -19.96
N ILE A 56 -20.15 -12.61 -20.16
CA ILE A 56 -20.57 -13.21 -21.44
C ILE A 56 -22.01 -13.76 -21.38
N GLN A 57 -22.61 -14.00 -22.53
CA GLN A 57 -23.99 -14.47 -22.61
C GLN A 57 -24.11 -15.96 -22.25
N LEU A 58 -24.97 -16.26 -21.28
CA LEU A 58 -25.42 -17.62 -20.94
C LEU A 58 -26.55 -18.05 -21.87
N SER A 59 -26.42 -19.21 -22.51
CA SER A 59 -27.43 -19.74 -23.45
C SER A 59 -28.05 -21.05 -22.93
N PRO A 60 -29.39 -21.15 -22.80
CA PRO A 60 -30.06 -22.37 -22.38
C PRO A 60 -30.24 -23.37 -23.53
N LYS A 61 -30.16 -24.66 -23.21
CA LYS A 61 -30.45 -25.80 -24.10
C LYS A 61 -31.42 -26.74 -23.39
N LYS A 62 -32.71 -26.62 -23.74
CA LYS A 62 -33.79 -27.38 -23.09
C LYS A 62 -33.70 -28.86 -23.43
N GLY A 63 -33.69 -29.72 -22.41
CA GLY A 63 -33.66 -31.18 -22.57
C GLY A 63 -32.39 -31.79 -23.19
N GLU A 64 -31.35 -30.99 -23.50
CA GLU A 64 -30.08 -31.49 -24.05
C GLU A 64 -29.02 -31.85 -22.99
N GLY A 65 -29.33 -31.64 -21.71
CA GLY A 65 -28.45 -31.96 -20.59
C GLY A 65 -28.47 -33.44 -20.19
N PRO A 66 -27.60 -33.85 -19.25
CA PRO A 66 -27.57 -35.22 -18.75
C PRO A 66 -28.94 -35.68 -18.26
N GLN A 67 -29.36 -36.89 -18.66
CA GLN A 67 -30.66 -37.46 -18.29
C GLN A 67 -31.88 -36.56 -18.65
N GLY A 68 -31.78 -35.81 -19.75
CA GLY A 68 -32.86 -34.94 -20.25
C GLY A 68 -33.09 -33.69 -19.39
N THR A 69 -32.10 -33.28 -18.60
CA THR A 69 -32.14 -31.99 -17.87
C THR A 69 -31.98 -30.82 -18.82
N ASP A 70 -32.40 -29.63 -18.39
CA ASP A 70 -32.03 -28.39 -19.04
C ASP A 70 -30.55 -28.10 -18.76
N ALA A 71 -29.79 -27.87 -19.83
CA ALA A 71 -28.38 -27.51 -19.79
C ALA A 71 -28.18 -26.04 -20.13
N PHE A 72 -27.08 -25.49 -19.67
CA PHE A 72 -26.61 -24.15 -20.02
C PHE A 72 -25.23 -24.27 -20.67
N PHE A 73 -24.96 -23.39 -21.62
CA PHE A 73 -23.62 -23.26 -22.19
C PHE A 73 -23.25 -21.79 -22.41
N ALA A 74 -21.94 -21.54 -22.43
CA ALA A 74 -21.34 -20.28 -22.83
C ALA A 74 -19.99 -20.58 -23.52
N GLY A 75 -19.46 -19.65 -24.31
CA GLY A 75 -18.19 -19.88 -24.97
C GLY A 75 -17.46 -18.61 -25.36
N VAL A 76 -16.15 -18.75 -25.58
CA VAL A 76 -15.25 -17.68 -26.01
C VAL A 76 -14.47 -18.12 -27.25
N PRO A 77 -14.15 -17.21 -28.19
CA PRO A 77 -13.35 -17.54 -29.37
C PRO A 77 -11.93 -17.98 -28.97
N GLU A 78 -11.38 -18.98 -29.68
CA GLU A 78 -10.03 -19.54 -29.43
C GLU A 78 -8.94 -18.45 -29.45
N GLN A 79 -9.00 -17.54 -30.42
CA GLN A 79 -8.05 -16.44 -30.58
C GLN A 79 -8.04 -15.45 -29.40
N SER A 80 -9.09 -15.45 -28.57
CA SER A 80 -9.24 -14.59 -27.41
C SER A 80 -8.98 -15.32 -26.08
N LEU A 81 -8.41 -16.53 -26.12
CA LEU A 81 -8.13 -17.35 -24.92
C LEU A 81 -7.49 -16.54 -23.79
N HIS A 82 -6.32 -15.92 -24.06
CA HIS A 82 -5.58 -15.19 -23.03
C HIS A 82 -6.32 -13.95 -22.53
N LYS A 83 -7.14 -13.30 -23.37
CA LYS A 83 -7.98 -12.17 -22.96
C LYS A 83 -8.96 -12.59 -21.86
N TYR A 84 -9.73 -13.64 -22.09
CA TYR A 84 -10.73 -14.11 -21.12
C TYR A 84 -10.09 -14.84 -19.93
N ALA A 85 -9.03 -15.62 -20.15
CA ALA A 85 -8.29 -16.25 -19.07
C ALA A 85 -7.63 -15.22 -18.13
N THR A 86 -7.19 -14.07 -18.65
CA THR A 86 -6.64 -12.97 -17.84
C THR A 86 -7.68 -12.40 -16.87
N ILE A 87 -8.93 -12.26 -17.29
CA ILE A 87 -10.02 -11.77 -16.43
C ILE A 87 -10.21 -12.73 -15.25
N LEU A 88 -10.30 -14.02 -15.52
CA LEU A 88 -10.47 -15.05 -14.49
C LEU A 88 -9.27 -15.16 -13.55
N THR A 89 -8.06 -15.21 -14.09
CA THR A 89 -6.84 -15.33 -13.28
C THR A 89 -6.60 -14.09 -12.41
N LYS A 90 -6.94 -12.89 -12.86
CA LYS A 90 -6.95 -11.67 -12.01
C LYS A 90 -7.99 -11.73 -10.90
N ALA A 91 -9.10 -12.44 -11.11
CA ALA A 91 -10.11 -12.69 -10.08
C ALA A 91 -9.75 -13.87 -9.14
N GLY A 92 -8.55 -14.46 -9.27
CA GLY A 92 -8.10 -15.58 -8.42
C GLY A 92 -8.51 -16.97 -8.91
N TRP A 93 -9.02 -17.10 -10.14
CA TRP A 93 -9.47 -18.38 -10.70
C TRP A 93 -8.35 -19.12 -11.43
N THR A 94 -8.42 -20.46 -11.43
CA THR A 94 -7.59 -21.30 -12.31
C THR A 94 -8.37 -21.68 -13.57
N VAL A 95 -7.77 -21.52 -14.75
CA VAL A 95 -8.38 -21.88 -16.03
C VAL A 95 -7.67 -23.10 -16.60
N VAL A 96 -8.40 -24.20 -16.78
CA VAL A 96 -7.92 -25.42 -17.41
C VAL A 96 -8.35 -25.43 -18.86
N VAL A 97 -7.39 -25.44 -19.78
CA VAL A 97 -7.64 -25.42 -21.23
C VAL A 97 -7.50 -26.84 -21.77
N ILE A 98 -8.55 -27.32 -22.43
CA ILE A 98 -8.63 -28.65 -22.99
C ILE A 98 -8.78 -28.51 -24.51
N ASP A 99 -7.76 -28.92 -25.26
CA ASP A 99 -7.71 -28.81 -26.72
C ASP A 99 -8.16 -30.10 -27.42
N GLN A 100 -8.54 -29.98 -28.69
CA GLN A 100 -8.84 -31.10 -29.58
C GLN A 100 -7.56 -31.63 -30.21
N VAL A 101 -7.15 -32.84 -29.84
CA VAL A 101 -6.10 -33.56 -30.56
C VAL A 101 -6.72 -34.17 -31.80
N LYS A 102 -6.13 -33.89 -32.97
CA LYS A 102 -6.57 -34.44 -34.25
C LYS A 102 -5.65 -35.57 -34.68
N ASP A 103 -6.23 -36.60 -35.30
CA ASP A 103 -5.47 -37.66 -35.95
C ASP A 103 -4.83 -37.18 -37.26
N THR A 104 -4.06 -38.06 -37.91
CA THR A 104 -3.42 -37.79 -39.21
C THR A 104 -4.40 -37.48 -40.34
N ARG A 105 -5.69 -37.75 -40.15
CA ARG A 105 -6.79 -37.47 -41.10
C ARG A 105 -7.56 -36.19 -40.74
N GLY A 106 -7.18 -35.50 -39.66
CA GLY A 106 -7.81 -34.28 -39.19
C GLY A 106 -9.08 -34.48 -38.36
N ALA A 107 -9.46 -35.72 -38.05
CA ALA A 107 -10.59 -36.03 -37.17
C ALA A 107 -10.17 -35.91 -35.71
N VAL A 108 -11.08 -35.48 -34.84
CA VAL A 108 -10.79 -35.33 -33.40
C VAL A 108 -10.65 -36.72 -32.77
N SER A 109 -9.43 -37.10 -32.41
CA SER A 109 -9.12 -38.38 -31.80
C SER A 109 -9.43 -38.35 -30.31
N GLU A 110 -8.91 -37.34 -29.61
CA GLU A 110 -9.06 -37.16 -28.18
C GLU A 110 -9.10 -35.68 -27.79
N ARG A 111 -9.41 -35.44 -26.51
CA ARG A 111 -9.33 -34.11 -25.91
C ARG A 111 -8.50 -34.23 -24.64
N SER A 112 -7.42 -33.47 -24.58
CA SER A 112 -6.43 -33.53 -23.51
C SER A 112 -6.17 -32.13 -22.96
N VAL A 113 -5.72 -32.06 -21.71
CA VAL A 113 -5.35 -30.79 -21.08
C VAL A 113 -4.13 -30.25 -21.81
N ALA A 114 -4.28 -29.10 -22.44
CA ALA A 114 -3.21 -28.44 -23.18
C ALA A 114 -2.38 -27.52 -22.28
N ARG A 115 -3.04 -26.80 -21.38
CA ARG A 115 -2.40 -25.89 -20.41
C ARG A 115 -3.31 -25.61 -19.23
N ILE A 116 -2.70 -25.25 -18.10
CA ILE A 116 -3.40 -24.83 -16.89
C ILE A 116 -2.88 -23.44 -16.54
N LEU A 117 -3.77 -22.46 -16.51
CA LEU A 117 -3.47 -21.05 -16.26
C LEU A 117 -3.98 -20.69 -14.87
N SER A 118 -3.07 -20.61 -13.89
CA SER A 118 -3.41 -20.14 -12.54
C SER A 118 -2.96 -18.68 -12.34
N PRO A 119 -3.43 -17.99 -11.28
CA PRO A 119 -2.99 -16.62 -10.99
C PRO A 119 -1.46 -16.47 -10.85
N GLY A 120 -0.77 -17.52 -10.39
CA GLY A 120 0.69 -17.55 -10.25
C GLY A 120 1.46 -18.11 -11.46
N THR A 121 0.80 -18.78 -12.42
CA THR A 121 1.46 -19.44 -13.57
C THR A 121 1.08 -18.87 -14.94
N HIS A 122 0.05 -18.02 -15.01
CA HIS A 122 -0.36 -17.35 -16.23
C HIS A 122 0.57 -16.18 -16.56
N VAL A 123 1.77 -16.49 -17.04
CA VAL A 123 2.83 -15.51 -17.34
C VAL A 123 2.41 -14.45 -18.36
N GLU A 124 1.54 -14.80 -19.32
CA GLU A 124 1.03 -13.88 -20.34
C GLU A 124 0.08 -12.81 -19.76
N ALA A 125 -0.50 -13.04 -18.58
CA ALA A 125 -1.30 -12.04 -17.87
C ALA A 125 -0.47 -11.08 -17.02
N ALA A 126 0.84 -11.32 -16.88
CA ALA A 126 1.72 -10.46 -16.11
C ALA A 126 2.02 -9.16 -16.89
N GLN A 127 1.43 -8.06 -16.43
CA GLN A 127 1.74 -6.70 -16.91
C GLN A 127 3.03 -6.20 -16.24
N GLN A 128 3.22 -4.91 -15.97
CA GLN A 128 4.49 -4.36 -15.49
C GLN A 128 4.99 -4.93 -14.14
N GLU A 129 4.07 -5.37 -13.28
CA GLU A 129 4.38 -5.93 -11.95
C GLU A 129 4.77 -7.41 -12.00
N SER A 130 5.53 -7.85 -11.00
CA SER A 130 5.84 -9.26 -10.80
C SER A 130 4.59 -10.05 -10.43
N ALA A 131 4.44 -11.22 -11.04
CA ALA A 131 3.41 -12.18 -10.71
C ALA A 131 4.04 -13.35 -9.95
N TYR A 132 4.21 -13.19 -8.64
CA TYR A 132 4.81 -14.24 -7.83
C TYR A 132 3.84 -15.40 -7.58
N ILE A 133 4.33 -16.62 -7.73
CA ILE A 133 3.79 -17.81 -7.08
C ILE A 133 4.60 -18.07 -5.81
N ALA A 134 3.92 -18.29 -4.69
CA ALA A 134 4.54 -18.49 -3.40
C ALA A 134 4.25 -19.87 -2.80
N GLY A 135 5.16 -20.30 -1.95
CA GLY A 135 5.06 -21.51 -1.14
C GLY A 135 5.38 -21.21 0.32
N ILE A 136 4.59 -21.76 1.25
CA ILE A 136 4.88 -21.71 2.69
C ILE A 136 4.90 -23.13 3.23
N TRP A 137 5.95 -23.50 3.95
CA TRP A 137 5.98 -24.73 4.74
C TRP A 137 5.83 -24.38 6.20
N LEU A 138 4.90 -25.04 6.87
CA LEU A 138 4.68 -24.95 8.29
C LEU A 138 4.88 -26.33 8.90
N GLU A 139 5.76 -26.39 9.90
CA GLU A 139 6.10 -27.64 10.57
C GLU A 139 5.99 -27.45 12.08
N GLU A 140 5.17 -28.31 12.73
CA GLU A 140 5.14 -28.41 14.18
C GLU A 140 6.49 -28.89 14.70
N THR A 141 7.01 -28.21 15.72
CA THR A 141 8.27 -28.59 16.36
C THR A 141 8.12 -29.88 17.17
N PRO A 142 9.12 -30.78 17.20
CA PRO A 142 9.07 -32.05 17.94
C PRO A 142 8.79 -31.92 19.45
N TRP A 143 9.08 -30.77 20.06
CA TRP A 143 8.97 -30.50 21.50
C TRP A 143 7.56 -30.06 21.90
N GLY A 144 6.58 -30.91 21.59
CA GLY A 144 5.13 -30.68 21.59
C GLY A 144 4.50 -29.77 22.66
N GLU A 145 3.35 -29.23 22.26
CA GLU A 145 2.33 -28.46 23.00
C GLU A 145 2.59 -26.96 23.31
N ARG A 146 3.83 -26.49 23.50
CA ARG A 146 4.05 -25.08 23.93
C ARG A 146 4.72 -24.14 22.93
N THR A 147 5.47 -24.66 21.96
CA THR A 147 6.23 -23.85 21.01
C THR A 147 5.44 -23.62 19.72
N PRO A 148 5.56 -22.42 19.12
CA PRO A 148 4.88 -22.11 17.87
C PRO A 148 5.60 -22.79 16.68
N PRO A 149 4.96 -22.95 15.52
CA PRO A 149 5.53 -23.71 14.40
C PRO A 149 6.74 -23.03 13.79
N THR A 150 7.63 -23.80 13.16
CA THR A 150 8.66 -23.20 12.28
C THR A 150 8.06 -22.95 10.90
N PHE A 151 8.60 -21.96 10.17
CA PHE A 151 8.15 -21.70 8.81
C PHE A 151 9.31 -21.52 7.84
N SER A 152 9.02 -21.81 6.58
CA SER A 152 9.83 -21.39 5.44
C SER A 152 8.89 -20.87 4.35
N ALA A 153 9.34 -19.89 3.59
CA ALA A 153 8.59 -19.22 2.56
C ALA A 153 9.45 -19.09 1.30
N VAL A 154 8.81 -19.20 0.15
CA VAL A 154 9.41 -19.02 -1.17
C VAL A 154 8.48 -18.17 -2.01
N ALA A 155 9.04 -17.26 -2.81
CA ALA A 155 8.33 -16.52 -3.86
C ALA A 155 9.10 -16.64 -5.17
N THR A 156 8.45 -17.08 -6.24
CA THR A 156 9.05 -17.24 -7.57
C THR A 156 8.30 -16.42 -8.61
N ASP A 157 9.02 -15.61 -9.36
CA ASP A 157 8.49 -14.89 -10.52
C ASP A 157 8.87 -15.66 -11.79
N LEU A 158 7.91 -16.38 -12.37
CA LEU A 158 8.14 -17.19 -13.56
C LEU A 158 8.44 -16.35 -14.82
N THR A 159 8.10 -15.06 -14.80
CA THR A 159 8.35 -14.14 -15.93
C THR A 159 9.79 -13.68 -16.00
N THR A 160 10.51 -13.73 -14.88
CA THR A 160 11.95 -13.40 -14.80
C THR A 160 12.81 -14.61 -14.43
N GLY A 161 12.22 -15.68 -13.92
CA GLY A 161 12.91 -16.88 -13.46
C GLY A 161 13.58 -16.73 -12.09
N ARG A 162 13.35 -15.61 -11.38
CA ARG A 162 13.93 -15.34 -10.06
C ARG A 162 13.11 -16.00 -8.95
N THR A 163 13.82 -16.57 -7.99
CA THR A 163 13.23 -17.20 -6.80
C THR A 163 13.87 -16.62 -5.56
N ILE A 164 13.05 -16.25 -4.58
CA ILE A 164 13.48 -15.64 -3.34
C ILE A 164 12.98 -16.51 -2.19
N THR A 165 13.84 -16.78 -1.23
CA THR A 165 13.62 -17.72 -0.13
C THR A 165 13.78 -17.03 1.21
N TYR A 166 12.96 -17.41 2.18
CA TYR A 166 13.03 -16.90 3.54
C TYR A 166 12.65 -17.98 4.54
N ASN A 167 13.40 -18.09 5.63
CA ASN A 167 13.13 -19.04 6.68
C ASN A 167 13.42 -18.39 8.05
N ASP A 168 12.51 -18.58 8.99
CA ASP A 168 12.62 -18.04 10.34
C ASP A 168 11.74 -18.83 11.31
N THR A 169 11.80 -18.48 12.58
CA THR A 169 10.94 -19.02 13.62
C THR A 169 9.79 -18.06 13.94
N THR A 170 8.62 -18.62 14.26
CA THR A 170 7.49 -17.82 14.74
C THR A 170 7.68 -17.48 16.22
N ILE A 171 7.06 -16.39 16.67
CA ILE A 171 7.09 -15.98 18.08
C ILE A 171 5.72 -16.19 18.70
N GLY A 172 5.66 -16.70 19.92
CA GLY A 172 4.42 -16.78 20.70
C GLY A 172 4.18 -18.16 21.27
N LYS A 173 2.90 -18.52 21.38
CA LYS A 173 2.42 -19.83 21.84
C LYS A 173 1.83 -20.60 20.65
N LYS A 174 1.62 -21.91 20.80
CA LYS A 174 1.03 -22.77 19.77
C LYS A 174 -0.24 -22.19 19.12
N ASP A 175 -1.16 -21.67 19.94
CA ASP A 175 -2.45 -21.15 19.45
C ASP A 175 -2.43 -19.65 19.13
N SER A 176 -1.34 -18.95 19.43
CA SER A 176 -1.23 -17.51 19.27
C SER A 176 0.22 -17.12 19.00
N TRP A 177 0.54 -16.97 17.72
CA TRP A 177 1.89 -16.65 17.25
C TRP A 177 1.88 -15.63 16.10
N THR A 178 3.01 -14.94 15.96
CA THR A 178 3.29 -13.95 14.92
C THR A 178 4.48 -14.38 14.06
N ALA A 179 4.52 -13.86 12.84
CA ALA A 179 5.56 -14.11 11.85
C ALA A 179 5.84 -12.82 11.06
N ASP A 180 6.23 -11.76 11.77
CA ASP A 180 6.36 -10.41 11.21
C ASP A 180 7.35 -10.33 10.06
N GLY A 181 8.45 -11.09 10.12
CA GLY A 181 9.36 -11.21 8.98
C GLY A 181 8.70 -11.83 7.75
N ALA A 182 7.81 -12.82 7.91
CA ALA A 182 7.09 -13.42 6.79
C ALA A 182 6.07 -12.44 6.21
N PHE A 183 5.42 -11.67 7.08
CA PHE A 183 4.53 -10.60 6.66
C PHE A 183 5.28 -9.56 5.83
N HIS A 184 6.44 -9.08 6.30
CA HIS A 184 7.28 -8.15 5.56
C HIS A 184 7.77 -8.76 4.23
N PHE A 185 8.22 -10.02 4.24
CA PHE A 185 8.61 -10.75 3.03
C PHE A 185 7.52 -10.69 1.94
N PHE A 186 6.26 -11.00 2.31
CA PHE A 186 5.15 -10.98 1.35
C PHE A 186 4.64 -9.58 1.02
N GLN A 187 4.93 -8.55 1.83
CA GLN A 187 4.70 -7.17 1.43
C GLN A 187 5.65 -6.73 0.32
N VAL A 188 6.90 -7.18 0.35
CA VAL A 188 7.87 -6.92 -0.73
C VAL A 188 7.53 -7.77 -1.95
N HIS A 189 7.32 -9.08 -1.75
CA HIS A 189 7.11 -10.09 -2.80
C HIS A 189 5.66 -10.59 -2.82
N GLN A 190 4.72 -9.71 -3.18
CA GLN A 190 3.29 -10.01 -3.15
C GLN A 190 2.91 -11.13 -4.12
N PRO A 191 2.48 -12.30 -3.64
CA PRO A 191 2.07 -13.39 -4.49
C PRO A 191 0.62 -13.24 -4.96
N ARG A 192 0.36 -13.73 -6.18
CA ARG A 192 -1.00 -13.90 -6.71
C ARG A 192 -1.58 -15.27 -6.35
N GLU A 193 -0.71 -16.23 -6.11
CA GLU A 193 -1.05 -17.57 -5.68
C GLU A 193 -0.05 -18.04 -4.62
N CYS A 194 -0.55 -18.59 -3.52
CA CYS A 194 0.26 -19.11 -2.44
C CYS A 194 -0.24 -20.50 -2.03
N ILE A 195 0.67 -21.46 -1.99
CA ILE A 195 0.38 -22.83 -1.54
C ILE A 195 1.02 -23.02 -0.18
N ILE A 196 0.24 -23.50 0.79
CA ILE A 196 0.71 -23.73 2.14
C ILE A 196 0.72 -25.23 2.39
N TRP A 197 1.91 -25.75 2.67
CA TRP A 197 2.13 -27.12 3.11
C TRP A 197 2.23 -27.16 4.64
N TRP A 198 1.41 -28.01 5.26
CA TRP A 198 1.37 -28.17 6.71
C TRP A 198 1.74 -29.60 7.12
N ARG A 199 2.68 -29.74 8.07
CA ARG A 199 3.12 -31.02 8.66
C ARG A 199 3.00 -30.98 10.20
N GLY A 200 2.24 -31.92 10.78
CA GLY A 200 2.05 -32.04 12.23
C GLY A 200 0.92 -33.01 12.62
N ASP A 201 0.93 -33.46 13.87
CA ASP A 201 -0.03 -34.43 14.42
C ASP A 201 -1.27 -33.69 14.94
N ARG A 202 -2.23 -33.47 14.03
CA ARG A 202 -3.65 -33.08 14.25
C ARG A 202 -3.98 -32.35 15.57
N ILE A 203 -4.14 -31.02 15.52
CA ILE A 203 -5.07 -30.30 16.42
C ILE A 203 -5.99 -29.30 15.68
N THR A 204 -5.57 -28.65 14.59
CA THR A 204 -6.47 -28.02 13.59
C THR A 204 -5.63 -27.50 12.44
N GLN A 205 -5.97 -27.84 11.19
CA GLN A 205 -5.43 -27.12 10.03
C GLN A 205 -5.69 -25.62 10.25
N PRO A 206 -4.66 -24.76 10.20
CA PRO A 206 -4.89 -23.34 10.44
C PRO A 206 -5.92 -22.82 9.42
N ALA A 207 -6.95 -22.14 9.92
CA ALA A 207 -7.98 -21.59 9.04
C ALA A 207 -7.34 -20.65 8.02
N LEU A 208 -7.75 -20.75 6.75
CA LEU A 208 -7.28 -19.88 5.67
C LEU A 208 -7.39 -18.39 6.04
N ALA A 209 -8.47 -18.00 6.73
CA ALA A 209 -8.66 -16.62 7.19
C ALA A 209 -7.56 -16.17 8.18
N THR A 210 -7.13 -17.05 9.08
CA THR A 210 -6.05 -16.76 10.05
C THR A 210 -4.72 -16.60 9.33
N LEU A 211 -4.39 -17.51 8.41
CA LEU A 211 -3.13 -17.46 7.65
C LEU A 211 -3.06 -16.23 6.72
N ARG A 212 -4.17 -15.90 6.04
CA ARG A 212 -4.29 -14.68 5.23
C ARG A 212 -3.90 -13.44 6.04
N ARG A 213 -4.38 -13.36 7.28
CA ARG A 213 -4.09 -12.24 8.19
C ARG A 213 -2.65 -12.24 8.69
N GLN A 214 -2.12 -13.40 9.10
CA GLN A 214 -0.76 -13.53 9.62
C GLN A 214 0.30 -13.19 8.58
N PHE A 215 0.06 -13.52 7.30
CA PHE A 215 1.01 -13.28 6.21
C PHE A 215 0.66 -12.07 5.33
N GLY A 216 -0.48 -11.41 5.55
CA GLY A 216 -0.90 -10.23 4.77
C GLY A 216 -1.35 -10.55 3.35
N LEU A 217 -1.87 -11.76 3.11
CA LEU A 217 -2.21 -12.30 1.79
C LEU A 217 -3.71 -12.20 1.47
N HIS A 218 -4.27 -10.99 1.47
CA HIS A 218 -5.73 -10.79 1.34
C HIS A 218 -6.28 -11.09 -0.06
N GLU A 219 -5.58 -10.65 -1.11
CA GLU A 219 -6.00 -10.78 -2.52
C GLU A 219 -5.35 -11.98 -3.24
N CYS A 220 -4.58 -12.78 -2.50
CA CYS A 220 -3.88 -13.95 -3.03
C CYS A 220 -4.82 -15.17 -3.08
N LYS A 221 -4.80 -15.93 -4.18
CA LYS A 221 -5.36 -17.29 -4.18
C LYS A 221 -4.55 -18.14 -3.21
N MET A 222 -5.21 -18.81 -2.26
CA MET A 222 -4.54 -19.63 -1.26
C MET A 222 -5.08 -21.05 -1.26
N LEU A 223 -4.15 -22.01 -1.30
CA LEU A 223 -4.44 -23.43 -1.15
C LEU A 223 -3.66 -23.95 0.05
N ILE A 224 -4.28 -24.82 0.85
CA ILE A 224 -3.59 -25.51 1.96
C ILE A 224 -3.61 -27.00 1.66
N GLU A 225 -2.43 -27.62 1.76
CA GLU A 225 -2.21 -29.03 1.50
C GLU A 225 -1.53 -29.68 2.71
N GLN A 226 -1.97 -30.88 3.06
CA GLN A 226 -1.32 -31.67 4.10
C GLN A 226 -0.06 -32.31 3.52
N ALA A 227 1.09 -32.03 4.14
CA ALA A 227 2.39 -32.52 3.72
C ALA A 227 2.81 -33.76 4.52
N ASP A 228 1.98 -34.80 4.49
CA ASP A 228 2.33 -36.10 5.05
C ASP A 228 3.26 -36.89 4.09
N PRO A 229 4.07 -37.84 4.59
CA PRO A 229 4.98 -38.60 3.74
C PRO A 229 4.30 -39.32 2.57
N LYS A 230 3.00 -39.66 2.71
CA LYS A 230 2.22 -40.29 1.65
C LYS A 230 1.87 -39.32 0.52
N SER A 231 1.51 -38.07 0.82
CA SER A 231 1.20 -37.05 -0.20
C SER A 231 2.45 -36.56 -0.92
N GLN A 232 3.58 -36.48 -0.22
CA GLN A 232 4.86 -36.05 -0.79
C GLN A 232 5.53 -37.15 -1.65
N GLY A 233 5.24 -38.42 -1.38
CA GLY A 233 5.69 -39.55 -2.19
C GLY A 233 7.21 -39.58 -2.37
N SER A 234 7.68 -39.59 -3.62
CA SER A 234 9.12 -39.66 -3.93
C SER A 234 9.89 -38.41 -3.52
N LEU A 235 9.24 -37.27 -3.26
CA LEU A 235 9.91 -36.06 -2.80
C LEU A 235 10.42 -36.17 -1.35
N GLU A 236 10.07 -37.21 -0.59
CA GLU A 236 10.72 -37.49 0.70
C GLU A 236 12.16 -38.03 0.52
N ILE A 237 12.49 -38.56 -0.65
CA ILE A 237 13.82 -39.08 -0.99
C ILE A 237 14.73 -37.92 -1.42
N LEU A 238 15.93 -37.83 -0.82
CA LEU A 238 16.86 -36.73 -1.04
C LEU A 238 17.38 -36.69 -2.49
N GLU A 239 17.71 -37.84 -3.06
CA GLU A 239 18.24 -37.98 -4.42
C GLU A 239 17.23 -37.51 -5.47
N VAL A 240 15.93 -37.71 -5.21
CA VAL A 240 14.85 -37.23 -6.08
C VAL A 240 14.73 -35.71 -6.01
N ARG A 241 14.89 -35.11 -4.82
CA ARG A 241 14.90 -33.65 -4.67
C ARG A 241 16.11 -33.04 -5.37
N GLU A 242 17.29 -33.63 -5.21
CA GLU A 242 18.51 -33.17 -5.86
C GLU A 242 18.39 -33.20 -7.39
N ASP A 243 17.87 -34.30 -7.96
CA ASP A 243 17.61 -34.42 -9.40
C ASP A 243 16.59 -33.37 -9.89
N SER A 244 15.55 -33.09 -9.10
CA SER A 244 14.56 -32.05 -9.40
C SER A 244 15.18 -30.65 -9.44
N LEU A 245 16.03 -30.32 -8.46
CA LEU A 245 16.74 -29.05 -8.39
C LEU A 245 17.72 -28.90 -9.56
N GLN A 246 18.49 -29.95 -9.85
CA GLN A 246 19.49 -29.95 -10.93
C GLN A 246 18.89 -29.76 -12.32
N LYS A 247 17.69 -30.31 -12.57
CA LYS A 247 16.97 -30.11 -13.84
C LYS A 247 16.37 -28.72 -13.99
N THR A 248 16.22 -27.99 -12.90
CA THR A 248 15.44 -26.74 -12.84
C THR A 248 16.34 -25.51 -12.71
N ILE A 249 17.39 -25.57 -11.88
CA ILE A 249 18.24 -24.43 -11.51
C ILE A 249 19.48 -24.35 -12.40
N SER A 250 19.80 -23.16 -12.89
CA SER A 250 20.94 -22.87 -13.78
C SER A 250 22.26 -22.72 -13.02
N ILE A 251 22.80 -23.80 -12.44
CA ILE A 251 24.16 -23.81 -11.88
C ILE A 251 25.02 -24.83 -12.62
N ARG A 252 26.20 -24.37 -13.06
CA ARG A 252 27.25 -25.22 -13.62
C ARG A 252 28.37 -25.36 -12.59
N GLY A 253 28.37 -26.48 -11.88
CA GLY A 253 29.36 -26.75 -10.85
C GLY A 253 29.41 -28.24 -10.50
N LEU A 254 30.49 -28.64 -9.81
CA LEU A 254 30.66 -30.01 -9.29
C LEU A 254 29.97 -30.21 -7.93
N LEU A 255 29.63 -29.13 -7.23
CA LEU A 255 28.90 -29.20 -5.96
C LEU A 255 27.45 -29.61 -6.20
N PRO A 256 26.85 -30.42 -5.30
CA PRO A 256 25.40 -30.61 -5.26
C PRO A 256 24.68 -29.27 -5.23
N ILE A 257 23.59 -29.13 -5.97
CA ILE A 257 22.81 -27.90 -6.11
C ILE A 257 22.29 -27.45 -4.75
N ARG A 258 21.88 -28.37 -3.88
CA ARG A 258 21.49 -28.04 -2.51
C ARG A 258 22.59 -27.35 -1.70
N GLU A 259 23.86 -27.66 -1.96
CA GLU A 259 25.00 -27.04 -1.27
C GLU A 259 25.37 -25.72 -1.95
N ALA A 260 25.43 -25.71 -3.29
CA ALA A 260 25.71 -24.52 -4.08
C ALA A 260 24.70 -23.38 -3.81
N CYS A 261 23.43 -23.72 -3.60
CA CYS A 261 22.35 -22.79 -3.26
C CYS A 261 22.19 -22.53 -1.75
N GLY A 262 22.99 -23.16 -0.88
CA GLY A 262 22.87 -23.03 0.58
C GLY A 262 21.58 -23.63 1.18
N LEU A 263 20.87 -24.48 0.43
CA LEU A 263 19.62 -25.13 0.85
C LEU A 263 19.85 -26.27 1.85
N ALA A 264 21.06 -26.84 1.89
CA ALA A 264 21.42 -27.91 2.83
C ALA A 264 21.22 -27.50 4.31
N ALA A 265 21.38 -26.21 4.63
CA ALA A 265 21.15 -25.66 5.97
C ALA A 265 19.67 -25.42 6.28
N SER A 266 18.76 -25.61 5.32
CA SER A 266 17.33 -25.32 5.47
C SER A 266 16.48 -26.33 4.68
N PRO A 267 16.36 -27.59 5.16
CA PRO A 267 15.66 -28.66 4.45
C PRO A 267 14.18 -28.35 4.14
N GLN A 268 13.51 -27.55 4.97
CA GLN A 268 12.15 -27.09 4.70
C GLN A 268 12.08 -26.24 3.43
N THR A 269 13.05 -25.36 3.20
CA THR A 269 13.12 -24.52 1.99
C THR A 269 13.35 -25.38 0.74
N GLU A 270 14.25 -26.36 0.83
CA GLU A 270 14.48 -27.35 -0.24
C GLU A 270 13.20 -28.09 -0.62
N ARG A 271 12.43 -28.55 0.38
CA ARG A 271 11.14 -29.22 0.18
C ARG A 271 10.12 -28.32 -0.51
N ILE A 272 9.94 -27.08 -0.03
CA ILE A 272 9.01 -26.12 -0.67
C ILE A 272 9.34 -25.96 -2.14
N LEU A 273 10.62 -25.74 -2.47
CA LEU A 273 11.06 -25.56 -3.84
C LEU A 273 10.68 -26.76 -4.70
N CYS A 274 10.99 -27.98 -4.25
CA CYS A 274 10.69 -29.19 -5.00
C CYS A 274 9.18 -29.40 -5.20
N CYS A 275 8.37 -29.19 -4.17
CA CYS A 275 6.91 -29.34 -4.25
C CYS A 275 6.29 -28.29 -5.17
N MET A 276 6.77 -27.05 -5.07
CA MET A 276 6.35 -25.96 -5.93
C MET A 276 6.78 -26.20 -7.38
N PHE A 277 7.99 -26.72 -7.62
CA PHE A 277 8.43 -27.12 -8.96
C PHE A 277 7.57 -28.23 -9.51
N GLN A 278 7.24 -29.27 -8.74
CA GLN A 278 6.31 -30.29 -9.22
C GLN A 278 4.96 -29.69 -9.64
N ARG A 279 4.41 -28.78 -8.83
CA ARG A 279 3.14 -28.09 -9.13
C ARG A 279 3.24 -27.20 -10.37
N ILE A 280 4.31 -26.41 -10.51
CA ILE A 280 4.54 -25.57 -11.69
C ILE A 280 4.75 -26.46 -12.92
N LYS A 281 5.45 -27.59 -12.80
CA LYS A 281 5.69 -28.52 -13.91
C LYS A 281 4.39 -29.07 -14.50
N GLU A 282 3.39 -29.32 -13.66
CA GLU A 282 2.07 -29.78 -14.10
C GLU A 282 1.28 -28.70 -14.85
N MET A 283 1.48 -27.42 -14.52
CA MET A 283 0.73 -26.31 -15.10
C MET A 283 1.44 -25.67 -16.31
N PHE A 284 2.75 -25.47 -16.16
CA PHE A 284 3.63 -24.79 -17.10
C PHE A 284 5.03 -25.45 -17.13
N PRO A 285 5.19 -26.61 -17.78
CA PRO A 285 6.43 -27.38 -17.78
C PRO A 285 7.67 -26.61 -18.25
N SER A 286 7.54 -25.79 -19.30
CA SER A 286 8.63 -24.96 -19.82
C SER A 286 9.03 -23.83 -18.87
N GLY A 287 8.15 -23.44 -17.95
CA GLY A 287 8.39 -22.41 -16.95
C GLY A 287 9.48 -22.74 -15.94
N LEU A 288 9.88 -24.01 -15.82
CA LEU A 288 10.96 -24.47 -14.93
C LEU A 288 12.31 -24.57 -15.59
N LYS A 289 12.41 -24.38 -16.92
CA LYS A 289 13.72 -24.43 -17.57
C LYS A 289 14.57 -23.27 -17.08
N HIS A 290 15.81 -23.56 -16.68
CA HIS A 290 16.83 -22.55 -16.41
C HIS A 290 16.42 -21.44 -15.41
N LEU A 291 15.80 -21.79 -14.28
CA LEU A 291 15.57 -20.80 -13.22
C LEU A 291 16.90 -20.31 -12.65
N HIS A 292 16.92 -19.05 -12.19
CA HIS A 292 18.08 -18.50 -11.48
C HIS A 292 18.26 -19.25 -10.15
N PRO A 293 19.49 -19.30 -9.61
CA PRO A 293 19.71 -19.75 -8.24
C PRO A 293 18.80 -19.01 -7.26
N PRO A 294 18.18 -19.70 -6.28
CA PRO A 294 17.33 -19.04 -5.30
C PRO A 294 18.17 -18.09 -4.44
N GLU A 295 17.68 -16.86 -4.32
CA GLU A 295 18.28 -15.84 -3.46
C GLU A 295 17.72 -15.95 -2.05
N LYS A 296 18.57 -15.85 -1.04
CA LYS A 296 18.13 -15.81 0.36
C LYS A 296 17.81 -14.39 0.77
N TRP A 297 16.57 -14.14 1.17
CA TRP A 297 16.17 -12.89 1.80
C TRP A 297 16.72 -12.86 3.23
N ASN A 298 17.55 -11.86 3.55
CA ASN A 298 18.28 -11.79 4.81
C ASN A 298 17.96 -10.50 5.59
N PRO A 299 16.92 -10.52 6.44
CA PRO A 299 16.52 -9.36 7.23
C PRO A 299 17.64 -8.74 8.07
N ALA A 300 18.63 -9.52 8.50
CA ALA A 300 19.73 -9.04 9.35
C ALA A 300 20.68 -8.07 8.63
N SER A 301 20.70 -8.08 7.29
CA SER A 301 21.49 -7.14 6.47
C SER A 301 20.75 -5.84 6.13
N SER A 302 19.48 -5.78 6.49
CA SER A 302 18.53 -4.70 6.21
C SER A 302 17.96 -4.11 7.50
N LEU A 303 17.21 -3.02 7.40
CA LEU A 303 16.41 -2.51 8.49
C LEU A 303 15.21 -3.45 8.73
N PHE A 304 15.16 -4.10 9.89
CA PHE A 304 14.02 -4.91 10.30
C PHE A 304 12.80 -4.01 10.55
N LEU A 305 11.67 -4.32 9.91
CA LEU A 305 10.44 -3.57 10.02
C LEU A 305 9.39 -4.36 10.80
N GLY A 306 9.28 -4.11 12.10
CA GLY A 306 8.37 -4.81 13.00
C GLY A 306 6.97 -4.20 13.05
N ASN A 307 6.00 -4.99 13.49
CA ASN A 307 4.59 -4.62 13.70
C ASN A 307 3.95 -3.99 12.45
N LYS A 308 4.23 -4.54 11.26
CA LYS A 308 3.64 -4.08 9.99
C LYS A 308 3.93 -2.60 9.68
N ALA A 309 5.13 -2.12 10.01
CA ALA A 309 5.53 -0.72 9.85
C ALA A 309 5.23 -0.12 8.48
N LEU A 310 5.40 -0.88 7.39
CA LEU A 310 5.12 -0.39 6.03
C LEU A 310 3.65 0.03 5.83
N LEU A 311 2.68 -0.67 6.46
CA LEU A 311 1.26 -0.28 6.39
C LEU A 311 0.96 0.87 7.34
N GLN A 312 1.49 0.83 8.56
CA GLN A 312 1.22 1.84 9.58
C GLN A 312 1.75 3.23 9.17
N LEU A 313 2.91 3.26 8.50
CA LEU A 313 3.57 4.45 7.98
C LEU A 313 3.10 4.85 6.57
N ASN A 314 2.09 4.18 6.01
CA ASN A 314 1.59 4.45 4.66
C ASN A 314 2.68 4.32 3.57
N MET A 315 3.69 3.46 3.79
CA MET A 315 4.68 3.13 2.74
C MET A 315 4.02 2.35 1.60
N VAL A 316 3.04 1.51 1.95
CA VAL A 316 2.14 0.81 1.02
C VAL A 316 0.70 0.97 1.50
N THR A 317 -0.23 1.07 0.56
CA THR A 317 -1.68 1.16 0.80
C THR A 317 -2.43 0.42 -0.30
N PRO A 318 -3.71 0.02 -0.09
CA PRO A 318 -4.51 -0.62 -1.15
C PRO A 318 -4.63 0.23 -2.41
N ARG A 319 -4.71 1.56 -2.26
CA ARG A 319 -4.60 2.52 -3.35
C ARG A 319 -3.18 3.05 -3.40
N MET A 320 -2.43 2.71 -4.45
CA MET A 320 -1.02 3.08 -4.58
C MET A 320 -0.78 4.59 -4.54
N GLU A 321 -1.72 5.39 -5.06
CA GLU A 321 -1.68 6.86 -5.08
C GLU A 321 -1.59 7.48 -3.67
N ASP A 322 -2.11 6.78 -2.67
CA ASP A 322 -2.14 7.21 -1.27
C ASP A 322 -0.90 6.73 -0.48
N SER A 323 0.10 6.14 -1.13
CA SER A 323 1.30 5.58 -0.51
C SER A 323 2.57 6.36 -0.82
N ILE A 324 3.57 6.25 0.07
CA ILE A 324 4.93 6.77 -0.21
C ILE A 324 5.54 6.10 -1.44
N LEU A 325 5.35 4.78 -1.60
CA LEU A 325 5.84 4.08 -2.80
C LEU A 325 5.24 4.66 -4.09
N GLY A 326 3.97 5.10 -4.05
CA GLY A 326 3.29 5.76 -5.17
C GLY A 326 4.01 7.02 -5.69
N LEU A 327 4.69 7.76 -4.81
CA LEU A 327 5.49 8.93 -5.20
C LEU A 327 6.64 8.57 -6.16
N PHE A 328 7.13 7.33 -6.07
CA PHE A 328 8.27 6.83 -6.84
C PHE A 328 7.90 5.88 -7.99
N GLN A 329 6.61 5.63 -8.26
CA GLN A 329 6.15 4.84 -9.41
C GLN A 329 6.24 5.63 -10.73
N ARG A 330 7.44 6.15 -11.02
CA ARG A 330 7.74 7.05 -12.15
C ARG A 330 8.99 6.65 -12.91
N THR A 331 9.46 5.43 -12.68
CA THR A 331 10.57 4.80 -13.39
C THR A 331 10.24 4.66 -14.87
N SER A 332 11.27 4.73 -15.71
CA SER A 332 11.10 4.67 -17.17
C SER A 332 10.96 3.24 -17.68
N THR A 333 11.59 2.29 -16.99
CA THR A 333 11.55 0.86 -17.32
C THR A 333 10.63 0.09 -16.37
N SER A 334 10.06 -1.03 -16.85
CA SER A 334 9.21 -1.90 -16.03
C SER A 334 9.99 -2.65 -14.94
N PHE A 335 11.24 -3.02 -15.19
CA PHE A 335 12.09 -3.65 -14.19
C PHE A 335 12.67 -2.65 -13.20
N GLY A 336 12.86 -1.39 -13.60
CA GLY A 336 13.08 -0.26 -12.69
C GLY A 336 11.93 -0.10 -11.68
N LEU A 337 10.67 -0.25 -12.12
CA LEU A 337 9.49 -0.21 -11.24
C LEU A 337 9.52 -1.32 -10.18
N ARG A 338 9.95 -2.52 -10.56
CA ARG A 338 10.12 -3.64 -9.63
C ARG A 338 11.28 -3.39 -8.66
N ALA A 339 12.37 -2.83 -9.16
CA ALA A 339 13.56 -2.55 -8.37
C ALA A 339 13.34 -1.42 -7.35
N ILE A 340 12.64 -0.32 -7.71
CA ILE A 340 12.34 0.78 -6.78
C ILE A 340 11.43 0.31 -5.65
N ARG A 341 10.48 -0.58 -5.94
CA ARG A 341 9.64 -1.22 -4.92
C ARG A 341 10.49 -1.97 -3.91
N ASN A 342 11.40 -2.83 -4.38
CA ASN A 342 12.32 -3.53 -3.49
C ASN A 342 13.16 -2.53 -2.67
N ARG A 343 13.75 -1.52 -3.31
CA ARG A 343 14.58 -0.51 -2.65
C ARG A 343 13.89 0.21 -1.49
N ILE A 344 12.64 0.64 -1.67
CA ILE A 344 11.89 1.41 -0.67
C ILE A 344 11.31 0.51 0.43
N LEU A 345 10.83 -0.68 0.07
CA LEU A 345 10.19 -1.60 1.02
C LEU A 345 11.19 -2.48 1.77
N TYR A 346 12.43 -2.57 1.30
CA TYR A 346 13.51 -3.34 1.91
C TYR A 346 14.77 -2.49 2.13
N PRO A 347 14.69 -1.46 2.99
CA PRO A 347 15.80 -0.53 3.27
C PRO A 347 17.03 -1.21 3.89
N VAL A 348 18.23 -0.72 3.55
CA VAL A 348 19.51 -1.28 4.00
C VAL A 348 20.06 -0.57 5.23
N ALA A 349 20.85 -1.27 6.05
CA ALA A 349 21.53 -0.68 7.21
C ALA A 349 23.03 -0.39 6.96
N ASP A 350 23.54 -0.74 5.77
CA ASP A 350 24.96 -0.61 5.40
C ASP A 350 25.31 0.84 4.99
N PRO A 351 26.13 1.57 5.79
CA PRO A 351 26.48 2.96 5.49
C PRO A 351 27.20 3.14 4.16
N VAL A 352 28.02 2.18 3.74
CA VAL A 352 28.82 2.29 2.50
C VAL A 352 27.90 2.25 1.29
N LYS A 353 26.90 1.35 1.30
CA LYS A 353 25.89 1.28 0.25
C LYS A 353 25.05 2.55 0.21
N LEU A 354 24.64 3.07 1.37
CA LEU A 354 23.83 4.28 1.47
C LEU A 354 24.56 5.50 0.89
N GLU A 355 25.82 5.71 1.28
CA GLU A 355 26.60 6.86 0.79
C GLU A 355 26.78 6.82 -0.72
N LYS A 356 27.08 5.63 -1.27
CA LYS A 356 27.14 5.43 -2.73
C LYS A 356 25.85 5.86 -3.42
N CYS A 357 24.69 5.51 -2.86
CA CYS A 357 23.39 5.89 -3.45
C CYS A 357 23.17 7.40 -3.40
N TYR A 358 23.54 8.06 -2.30
CA TYR A 358 23.42 9.50 -2.19
C TYR A 358 24.32 10.25 -3.17
N ASP A 359 25.51 9.74 -3.43
CA ASP A 359 26.44 10.27 -4.45
C ASP A 359 25.91 10.09 -5.88
N GLU A 360 25.34 8.94 -6.18
CA GLU A 360 24.68 8.68 -7.46
C GLU A 360 23.50 9.64 -7.68
N ILE A 361 22.68 9.87 -6.66
CA ILE A 361 21.57 10.85 -6.73
C ILE A 361 22.09 12.27 -6.93
N GLN A 362 23.11 12.68 -6.16
CA GLN A 362 23.71 14.02 -6.27
C GLN A 362 24.24 14.25 -7.69
N THR A 363 24.93 13.25 -8.24
CA THR A 363 25.43 13.27 -9.62
C THR A 363 24.31 13.57 -10.61
N VAL A 364 23.16 12.89 -10.51
CA VAL A 364 22.01 13.16 -11.41
C VAL A 364 21.43 14.54 -11.19
N LEU A 365 21.35 15.02 -9.95
CA LEU A 365 20.85 16.35 -9.64
C LEU A 365 21.70 17.46 -10.26
N ASP A 366 23.02 17.26 -10.29
CA ASP A 366 24.03 18.17 -10.85
C ASP A 366 24.06 18.19 -12.39
N LEU A 367 23.52 17.16 -13.06
CA LEU A 367 23.39 17.14 -14.51
C LEU A 367 22.49 18.27 -15.03
N SER A 368 22.84 18.81 -16.20
CA SER A 368 21.98 19.78 -16.90
C SER A 368 20.60 19.19 -17.23
N ALA A 369 19.61 20.05 -17.46
CA ALA A 369 18.27 19.58 -17.84
C ALA A 369 18.29 18.74 -19.13
N ALA A 370 19.13 19.10 -20.10
CA ALA A 370 19.28 18.36 -21.36
C ALA A 370 19.87 16.96 -21.15
N GLN A 371 20.96 16.84 -20.38
CA GLN A 371 21.58 15.54 -20.07
C GLN A 371 20.63 14.60 -19.32
N ARG A 372 19.80 15.15 -18.41
CA ARG A 372 18.78 14.35 -17.71
C ARG A 372 17.70 13.84 -18.66
N GLU A 373 17.19 14.69 -19.56
CA GLU A 373 16.18 14.24 -20.52
C GLU A 373 16.76 13.23 -21.51
N GLU A 374 18.02 13.38 -21.91
CA GLU A 374 18.74 12.39 -22.73
C GLU A 374 18.81 11.02 -22.04
N LEU A 375 19.24 10.97 -20.76
CA LEU A 375 19.25 9.74 -19.98
C LEU A 375 17.86 9.11 -19.86
N VAL A 376 16.83 9.91 -19.56
CA VAL A 376 15.44 9.44 -19.49
C VAL A 376 14.95 8.93 -20.84
N SER A 377 15.30 9.58 -21.94
CA SER A 377 14.96 9.14 -23.29
C SER A 377 15.58 7.80 -23.62
N HIS A 378 16.82 7.55 -23.24
CA HIS A 378 17.45 6.23 -23.41
C HIS A 378 16.80 5.16 -22.55
N LEU A 379 16.48 5.47 -21.28
CA LEU A 379 15.77 4.54 -20.41
C LEU A 379 14.38 4.17 -20.96
N ARG A 380 13.63 5.13 -21.52
CA ARG A 380 12.32 4.88 -22.16
C ARG A 380 12.43 3.97 -23.40
N GLY A 381 13.57 3.97 -24.08
CA GLY A 381 13.84 3.07 -25.21
C GLY A 381 14.20 1.64 -24.80
N ILE A 382 14.37 1.36 -23.50
CA ILE A 382 14.70 0.03 -23.00
C ILE A 382 13.43 -0.73 -22.65
N SER A 383 13.25 -1.88 -23.30
CA SER A 383 12.15 -2.81 -23.06
C SER A 383 12.35 -3.63 -21.78
N ASP A 384 11.38 -4.47 -21.40
CA ASP A 384 11.49 -5.36 -20.22
C ASP A 384 12.49 -6.50 -20.46
N LEU A 385 13.79 -6.16 -20.36
CA LEU A 385 14.90 -7.06 -20.62
C LEU A 385 14.83 -8.36 -19.82
N PRO A 386 14.61 -8.36 -18.48
CA PRO A 386 14.51 -9.61 -17.72
C PRO A 386 13.48 -10.59 -18.30
N ARG A 387 12.33 -10.09 -18.79
CA ARG A 387 11.29 -10.93 -19.38
C ARG A 387 11.60 -11.38 -20.80
N ILE A 388 12.28 -10.54 -21.58
CA ILE A 388 12.73 -10.95 -22.91
C ILE A 388 13.83 -12.02 -22.77
N HIS A 389 14.84 -11.80 -21.92
CA HIS A 389 15.87 -12.79 -21.62
C HIS A 389 15.28 -14.09 -21.09
N ARG A 390 14.27 -14.03 -20.21
CA ARG A 390 13.54 -15.22 -19.76
C ARG A 390 12.86 -15.97 -20.92
N ARG A 391 12.29 -15.25 -21.89
CA ARG A 391 11.70 -15.84 -23.09
C ARG A 391 12.75 -16.49 -23.99
N ILE A 392 13.96 -15.95 -24.04
CA ILE A 392 15.10 -16.63 -24.67
C ILE A 392 15.39 -17.93 -23.92
N SER A 393 15.63 -17.89 -22.60
CA SER A 393 15.95 -19.10 -21.81
C SER A 393 14.85 -20.17 -21.80
N THR A 394 13.61 -19.83 -22.15
CA THR A 394 12.49 -20.78 -22.29
C THR A 394 12.20 -21.18 -23.74
N GLY A 395 12.87 -20.55 -24.72
CA GLY A 395 12.74 -20.84 -26.15
C GLY A 395 11.47 -20.28 -26.81
N ILE A 396 10.91 -19.19 -26.28
CA ILE A 396 9.65 -18.56 -26.72
C ILE A 396 9.93 -17.11 -27.17
N LEU A 397 10.85 -16.93 -28.10
CA LEU A 397 11.25 -15.63 -28.62
C LEU A 397 10.48 -15.27 -29.89
N SER A 398 9.97 -14.04 -29.98
CA SER A 398 9.31 -13.51 -31.18
C SER A 398 10.21 -12.53 -31.95
N ALA A 399 9.86 -12.23 -33.21
CA ALA A 399 10.57 -11.23 -34.01
C ALA A 399 10.54 -9.83 -33.37
N SER A 400 9.41 -9.46 -32.75
CA SER A 400 9.29 -8.21 -31.99
C SER A 400 10.28 -8.13 -30.83
N ASP A 401 10.50 -9.26 -30.14
CA ASP A 401 11.45 -9.31 -29.04
C ASP A 401 12.89 -9.08 -29.50
N VAL A 402 13.27 -9.61 -30.67
CA VAL A 402 14.59 -9.36 -31.27
C VAL A 402 14.80 -7.86 -31.56
N LEU A 403 13.79 -7.18 -32.11
CA LEU A 403 13.84 -5.73 -32.34
C LEU A 403 13.96 -4.94 -31.03
N ASN A 404 13.17 -5.33 -30.03
CA ASN A 404 13.18 -4.70 -28.72
C ASN A 404 14.54 -4.87 -28.02
N LEU A 405 15.21 -6.02 -28.17
CA LEU A 405 16.55 -6.25 -27.64
C LEU A 405 17.59 -5.37 -28.34
N ASP A 406 17.56 -5.31 -29.68
CA ASP A 406 18.47 -4.49 -30.47
C ASP A 406 18.40 -3.02 -30.05
N GLU A 407 17.19 -2.45 -29.99
CA GLU A 407 16.97 -1.08 -29.54
C GLU A 407 17.40 -0.86 -28.09
N SER A 408 17.08 -1.80 -27.20
CA SER A 408 17.45 -1.73 -25.78
C SER A 408 18.97 -1.73 -25.60
N TYR A 409 19.71 -2.61 -26.30
CA TYR A 409 21.16 -2.68 -26.21
C TYR A 409 21.85 -1.44 -26.78
N ILE A 410 21.32 -0.85 -27.87
CA ILE A 410 21.78 0.43 -28.40
C ILE A 410 21.59 1.55 -27.35
N CYS A 411 20.43 1.59 -26.70
CA CYS A 411 20.16 2.57 -25.63
C CYS A 411 21.10 2.38 -24.44
N ILE A 412 21.35 1.14 -24.01
CA ILE A 412 22.31 0.83 -22.93
C ILE A 412 23.71 1.29 -23.30
N LYS A 413 24.17 1.05 -24.53
CA LYS A 413 25.48 1.51 -25.01
C LYS A 413 25.62 3.03 -24.90
N ARG A 414 24.62 3.78 -25.37
CA ARG A 414 24.59 5.25 -25.26
C ARG A 414 24.58 5.71 -23.80
N MET A 415 23.85 5.02 -22.93
CA MET A 415 23.85 5.31 -21.49
C MET A 415 25.24 5.09 -20.87
N ILE A 416 25.92 3.99 -21.19
CA ILE A 416 27.28 3.71 -20.71
C ILE A 416 28.23 4.84 -21.12
N ASP A 417 28.15 5.30 -22.37
CA ASP A 417 28.98 6.41 -22.86
C ASP A 417 28.69 7.72 -22.11
N SER A 418 27.41 8.05 -21.91
CA SER A 418 26.99 9.27 -21.20
C SER A 418 27.36 9.28 -19.70
N THR A 419 27.47 8.11 -19.08
CA THR A 419 27.72 7.96 -17.63
C THR A 419 29.16 7.59 -17.29
N LYS A 420 30.04 7.41 -18.28
CA LYS A 420 31.41 6.89 -18.14
C LYS A 420 32.27 7.59 -17.08
N ASN A 421 32.12 8.91 -16.96
CA ASN A 421 32.90 9.76 -16.04
C ASN A 421 32.16 10.10 -14.74
N THR A 422 31.10 9.36 -14.41
CA THR A 422 30.25 9.62 -13.26
C THR A 422 30.25 8.44 -12.28
N PRO A 423 29.80 8.62 -11.02
CA PRO A 423 29.55 7.51 -10.10
C PRO A 423 28.57 6.45 -10.62
N LEU A 424 27.67 6.83 -11.55
CA LEU A 424 26.75 5.91 -12.24
C LEU A 424 27.44 4.99 -13.26
N ARG A 425 28.74 5.18 -13.51
CA ARG A 425 29.46 4.33 -14.45
C ARG A 425 29.28 2.87 -14.10
N LYS A 426 29.18 2.05 -15.13
CA LYS A 426 29.25 0.60 -14.99
C LYS A 426 30.53 0.20 -14.24
N THR A 427 30.38 -0.56 -13.16
CA THR A 427 31.50 -0.99 -12.29
C THR A 427 32.01 -2.40 -12.58
N SER A 428 31.38 -3.14 -13.50
CA SER A 428 31.54 -4.59 -13.66
C SER A 428 32.18 -5.03 -14.99
N SER A 429 32.65 -6.28 -15.02
CA SER A 429 33.44 -6.92 -16.10
C SER A 429 32.66 -7.41 -17.31
N TRP A 430 31.38 -7.08 -17.45
CA TRP A 430 30.60 -7.44 -18.63
C TRP A 430 30.87 -6.46 -19.79
N ASN A 431 30.39 -6.74 -20.99
CA ASN A 431 30.50 -5.85 -22.15
C ASN A 431 29.21 -5.88 -22.95
N ILE A 432 28.55 -4.73 -23.12
CA ILE A 432 27.30 -4.65 -23.88
C ILE A 432 27.52 -4.97 -25.36
N GLU A 433 28.70 -4.64 -25.89
CA GLU A 433 29.03 -4.90 -27.29
C GLU A 433 29.05 -6.41 -27.55
N ASP A 434 29.62 -7.20 -26.65
CA ASP A 434 29.69 -8.66 -26.82
C ASP A 434 28.29 -9.29 -26.78
N ILE A 435 27.39 -8.80 -25.92
CA ILE A 435 25.99 -9.24 -25.86
C ILE A 435 25.27 -8.88 -27.17
N HIS A 436 25.45 -7.65 -27.65
CA HIS A 436 24.81 -7.16 -28.85
C HIS A 436 25.31 -7.90 -30.10
N GLN A 437 26.62 -8.12 -30.22
CA GLN A 437 27.21 -8.92 -31.31
C GLN A 437 26.74 -10.37 -31.27
N THR A 438 26.55 -10.96 -30.09
CA THR A 438 25.96 -12.31 -29.96
C THR A 438 24.53 -12.34 -30.50
N LEU A 439 23.70 -11.33 -30.18
CA LEU A 439 22.36 -11.18 -30.76
C LEU A 439 22.42 -11.08 -32.30
N LEU A 440 23.27 -10.20 -32.84
CA LEU A 440 23.39 -9.95 -34.27
C LEU A 440 23.97 -11.16 -35.04
N GLY A 441 24.81 -11.96 -34.41
CA GLY A 441 25.33 -13.21 -34.96
C GLY A 441 24.28 -14.33 -35.02
N MET A 442 23.22 -14.24 -34.21
CA MET A 442 22.15 -15.23 -34.13
C MET A 442 20.90 -14.84 -34.92
N PHE A 443 20.55 -13.55 -34.92
CA PHE A 443 19.31 -13.04 -35.49
C PHE A 443 19.55 -11.86 -36.44
N SER A 444 18.77 -11.82 -37.53
CA SER A 444 18.75 -10.75 -38.52
C SER A 444 17.69 -9.71 -38.18
N ILE A 445 18.12 -8.49 -37.88
CA ILE A 445 17.24 -7.35 -37.58
C ILE A 445 16.37 -6.97 -38.78
N GLU A 446 16.90 -7.08 -40.00
CA GLU A 446 16.14 -6.80 -41.22
C GLU A 446 14.99 -7.79 -41.42
N LYS A 447 15.25 -9.10 -41.25
CA LYS A 447 14.19 -10.11 -41.30
C LYS A 447 13.17 -9.93 -40.16
N ALA A 448 13.61 -9.50 -38.97
CA ALA A 448 12.71 -9.22 -37.86
C ALA A 448 11.77 -8.04 -38.14
N ARG A 449 12.26 -6.96 -38.78
CA ARG A 449 11.43 -5.82 -39.22
C ARG A 449 10.42 -6.22 -40.30
N ASN A 450 10.85 -7.08 -41.22
CA ASN A 450 10.03 -7.55 -42.35
C ASN A 450 9.32 -8.88 -42.02
N GLN A 451 8.73 -8.98 -40.83
CA GLN A 451 8.07 -10.23 -40.38
C GLN A 451 6.99 -10.68 -41.36
N SER A 452 7.03 -11.96 -41.73
CA SER A 452 6.03 -12.58 -42.61
C SER A 452 5.72 -14.01 -42.17
N PRO A 453 4.59 -14.60 -42.62
CA PRO A 453 4.31 -16.02 -42.40
C PRO A 453 5.32 -16.99 -43.06
N ASP A 454 6.17 -16.47 -43.95
CA ASP A 454 7.05 -17.25 -44.82
C ASP A 454 8.51 -17.21 -44.38
N THR A 455 8.85 -16.40 -43.38
CA THR A 455 10.23 -16.15 -42.95
C THR A 455 10.32 -15.99 -41.44
N PHE A 456 11.46 -16.38 -40.87
CA PHE A 456 11.81 -16.10 -39.48
C PHE A 456 13.16 -15.35 -39.40
N CYS A 457 13.39 -14.67 -38.28
CA CYS A 457 14.49 -13.73 -38.11
C CYS A 457 15.86 -14.35 -37.78
N PHE A 458 16.13 -15.61 -38.13
CA PHE A 458 17.48 -16.18 -37.94
C PHE A 458 18.48 -15.60 -38.93
N GLN A 459 19.75 -15.55 -38.52
CA GLN A 459 20.85 -15.43 -39.48
C GLN A 459 20.96 -16.69 -40.34
N PRO A 460 21.24 -16.57 -41.66
CA PRO A 460 21.33 -17.70 -42.56
C PRO A 460 22.32 -18.78 -42.11
N GLU A 461 23.45 -18.38 -41.54
CA GLU A 461 24.54 -19.25 -41.09
C GLU A 461 24.12 -20.12 -39.89
N GLN A 462 23.22 -19.61 -39.05
CA GLN A 462 22.76 -20.28 -37.84
C GLN A 462 21.60 -21.24 -38.10
N ALA A 463 20.84 -21.00 -39.17
CA ALA A 463 19.67 -21.79 -39.54
C ALA A 463 19.66 -22.11 -41.05
N PRO A 464 20.62 -22.89 -41.56
CA PRO A 464 20.73 -23.17 -42.99
C PRO A 464 19.52 -23.94 -43.52
N GLU A 465 18.98 -24.89 -42.74
CA GLU A 465 17.78 -25.64 -43.13
C GLU A 465 16.53 -24.75 -43.20
N VAL A 466 16.37 -23.82 -42.25
CA VAL A 466 15.26 -22.86 -42.26
C VAL A 466 15.37 -21.98 -43.51
N THR A 467 16.57 -21.45 -43.78
CA THR A 467 16.86 -20.62 -44.96
C THR A 467 16.55 -21.38 -46.27
N ALA A 468 16.87 -22.68 -46.34
CA ALA A 468 16.53 -23.50 -47.50
C ALA A 468 15.01 -23.64 -47.72
N ILE A 469 14.23 -23.77 -46.63
CA ILE A 469 12.76 -23.81 -46.68
C ILE A 469 12.20 -22.44 -47.07
N GLU A 470 12.73 -21.35 -46.51
CA GLU A 470 12.35 -19.96 -46.87
C GLU A 470 12.56 -19.70 -48.37
N ASN A 471 13.72 -20.09 -48.91
CA ASN A 471 14.01 -19.97 -50.34
C ASN A 471 13.05 -20.79 -51.21
N LYS A 472 12.67 -21.99 -50.76
CA LYS A 472 11.67 -22.82 -51.45
C LYS A 472 10.29 -22.17 -51.43
N ILE A 473 9.87 -21.61 -50.30
CA ILE A 473 8.63 -20.85 -50.16
C ILE A 473 8.63 -19.63 -51.08
N ALA A 474 9.73 -18.87 -51.11
CA ALA A 474 9.91 -17.73 -52.01
C ALA A 474 9.80 -18.15 -53.49
N GLY A 475 10.40 -19.28 -53.87
CA GLY A 475 10.27 -19.86 -55.21
C GLY A 475 8.83 -20.24 -55.56
N LEU A 476 8.09 -20.85 -54.64
CA LEU A 476 6.67 -21.19 -54.82
C LEU A 476 5.81 -19.93 -54.95
N ARG A 477 6.08 -18.89 -54.15
CA ARG A 477 5.40 -17.58 -54.28
C ARG A 477 5.68 -16.91 -55.62
N SER A 478 6.95 -16.92 -56.07
CA SER A 478 7.30 -16.43 -57.40
C SER A 478 6.53 -17.19 -58.49
N THR A 479 6.40 -18.51 -58.35
CA THR A 479 5.63 -19.34 -59.28
C THR A 479 4.15 -18.96 -59.31
N LEU A 480 3.54 -18.72 -58.14
CA LEU A 480 2.15 -18.25 -58.04
C LEU A 480 1.97 -16.88 -58.71
N GLN A 481 2.90 -15.95 -58.48
CA GLN A 481 2.89 -14.63 -59.13
C GLN A 481 3.09 -14.73 -60.64
N ASP A 482 3.94 -15.64 -61.12
CA ASP A 482 4.15 -15.90 -62.54
C ASP A 482 2.91 -16.48 -63.22
N ILE A 483 2.12 -17.30 -62.52
CA ILE A 483 0.81 -17.76 -63.00
C ILE A 483 -0.11 -16.56 -63.27
N VAL A 484 -0.23 -15.65 -62.30
CA VAL A 484 -1.03 -14.42 -62.45
C VAL A 484 -0.50 -13.57 -63.60
N LYS A 485 0.82 -13.37 -63.68
CA LYS A 485 1.47 -12.58 -64.73
C LYS A 485 1.24 -13.17 -66.12
N LYS A 486 1.33 -14.50 -66.28
CA LYS A 486 1.04 -15.19 -67.54
C LYS A 486 -0.42 -15.00 -67.96
N ILE A 487 -1.37 -15.06 -67.03
CA ILE A 487 -2.78 -14.80 -67.32
C ILE A 487 -3.00 -13.35 -67.73
N ARG A 488 -2.41 -12.37 -67.01
CA ARG A 488 -2.50 -10.95 -67.37
C ARG A 488 -1.96 -10.69 -68.78
N THR A 489 -0.77 -11.22 -69.09
CA THR A 489 -0.12 -11.06 -70.40
C THR A 489 -0.94 -11.72 -71.51
N TRP A 490 -1.40 -12.96 -71.29
CA TRP A 490 -2.28 -13.67 -72.23
C TRP A 490 -3.60 -12.94 -72.44
N ALA A 491 -4.17 -12.33 -71.39
CA ALA A 491 -5.42 -11.59 -71.44
C ALA A 491 -5.28 -10.18 -72.04
N GLY A 492 -4.07 -9.60 -72.06
CA GLY A 492 -3.84 -8.21 -72.46
C GLY A 492 -4.27 -7.21 -71.39
N LEU A 493 -4.13 -7.58 -70.12
CA LEU A 493 -4.54 -6.80 -68.95
C LEU A 493 -3.34 -6.12 -68.28
N GLY A 494 -3.60 -5.00 -67.61
CA GLY A 494 -2.63 -4.23 -66.84
C GLY A 494 -2.16 -4.91 -65.55
N LEU A 495 -1.16 -4.30 -64.89
CA LEU A 495 -0.52 -4.85 -63.68
C LEU A 495 -1.45 -4.94 -62.46
N GLU A 496 -2.48 -4.10 -62.35
CA GLU A 496 -3.41 -4.06 -61.22
C GLU A 496 -4.77 -4.72 -61.51
N ASP A 497 -4.92 -5.33 -62.68
CA ASP A 497 -6.22 -5.82 -63.15
C ASP A 497 -6.65 -7.16 -62.54
N LEU A 498 -5.67 -7.95 -62.10
CA LEU A 498 -5.88 -9.25 -61.44
C LEU A 498 -4.99 -9.34 -60.21
N GLU A 499 -5.45 -9.93 -59.12
CA GLU A 499 -4.68 -10.14 -57.90
C GLU A 499 -4.85 -11.57 -57.38
N LEU A 500 -3.81 -12.08 -56.71
CA LEU A 500 -3.87 -13.36 -56.02
C LEU A 500 -4.44 -13.12 -54.62
N GLU A 501 -5.56 -13.75 -54.30
CA GLU A 501 -6.19 -13.71 -52.99
C GLU A 501 -6.02 -15.08 -52.31
N GLU A 502 -5.27 -15.13 -51.21
CA GLU A 502 -5.11 -16.33 -50.38
C GLU A 502 -6.33 -16.45 -49.43
N ARG A 503 -7.17 -17.49 -49.60
CA ARG A 503 -8.30 -17.75 -48.69
C ARG A 503 -8.07 -19.01 -47.86
N GLU A 504 -8.23 -18.89 -46.54
CA GLU A 504 -8.00 -19.99 -45.60
C GLU A 504 -8.90 -21.23 -45.83
N LEU A 505 -10.14 -21.04 -46.28
CA LEU A 505 -11.15 -22.12 -46.36
C LEU A 505 -11.40 -22.64 -47.78
N SER A 506 -11.18 -21.83 -48.82
CA SER A 506 -11.54 -22.18 -50.20
C SER A 506 -10.35 -22.27 -51.15
N GLY A 507 -9.12 -22.17 -50.65
CA GLY A 507 -7.91 -22.15 -51.48
C GLY A 507 -7.61 -20.79 -52.12
N PRO A 508 -6.48 -20.67 -52.83
CA PRO A 508 -6.07 -19.45 -53.48
C PRO A 508 -6.98 -19.19 -54.68
N ILE A 509 -7.33 -17.94 -54.92
CA ILE A 509 -8.08 -17.57 -56.12
C ILE A 509 -7.41 -16.38 -56.80
N ILE A 510 -7.69 -16.19 -58.08
CA ILE A 510 -7.31 -14.96 -58.78
C ILE A 510 -8.58 -14.13 -58.94
N THR A 511 -8.56 -12.92 -58.41
CA THR A 511 -9.69 -11.97 -58.42
C THR A 511 -9.31 -10.70 -59.16
N GLY A 512 -10.28 -9.86 -59.50
CA GLY A 512 -10.03 -8.61 -60.21
C GLY A 512 -11.27 -7.74 -60.33
N LYS A 513 -11.10 -6.51 -60.84
CA LYS A 513 -12.21 -5.59 -61.08
C LYS A 513 -13.17 -6.17 -62.12
N LYS A 514 -14.45 -5.76 -62.07
CA LYS A 514 -15.54 -6.30 -62.92
C LYS A 514 -15.20 -6.23 -64.42
N LEU A 515 -14.61 -5.13 -64.88
CA LEU A 515 -14.26 -4.92 -66.28
C LEU A 515 -13.13 -5.88 -66.74
N PRO A 516 -11.94 -5.93 -66.11
CA PRO A 516 -10.93 -6.96 -66.38
C PRO A 516 -11.46 -8.39 -66.38
N MET A 517 -12.27 -8.77 -65.38
CA MET A 517 -12.84 -10.11 -65.28
C MET A 517 -13.80 -10.43 -66.43
N SER A 518 -14.57 -9.46 -66.90
CA SER A 518 -15.44 -9.62 -68.08
C SER A 518 -14.64 -9.77 -69.38
N THR A 519 -13.54 -9.02 -69.53
CA THR A 519 -12.60 -9.16 -70.66
C THR A 519 -11.97 -10.54 -70.68
N LEU A 520 -11.56 -11.03 -69.51
CA LEU A 520 -10.95 -12.35 -69.34
C LEU A 520 -11.96 -13.47 -69.66
N GLN A 521 -13.22 -13.32 -69.24
CA GLN A 521 -14.32 -14.22 -69.58
C GLN A 521 -14.57 -14.28 -71.10
N ALA A 522 -14.57 -13.14 -71.79
CA ALA A 522 -14.73 -13.09 -73.24
C ALA A 522 -13.55 -13.79 -73.97
N LYS A 523 -12.33 -13.63 -73.47
CA LYS A 523 -11.12 -14.25 -74.04
C LYS A 523 -11.07 -15.76 -73.79
N LEU A 524 -11.48 -16.22 -72.60
CA LEU A 524 -11.64 -17.63 -72.27
C LEU A 524 -12.66 -18.34 -73.18
N ARG A 525 -13.70 -17.65 -73.65
CA ARG A 525 -14.72 -18.23 -74.56
C ARG A 525 -14.31 -18.22 -76.03
N SER A 526 -13.49 -17.26 -76.45
CA SER A 526 -13.14 -17.04 -77.86
C SER A 526 -11.83 -17.70 -78.31
N SER A 527 -10.91 -17.98 -77.39
CA SER A 527 -9.61 -18.59 -77.70
C SER A 527 -9.66 -20.12 -77.66
N ALA A 528 -9.12 -20.79 -78.68
CA ALA A 528 -8.93 -22.25 -78.69
C ALA A 528 -7.74 -22.72 -77.83
N THR A 529 -6.84 -21.80 -77.46
CA THR A 529 -5.68 -22.07 -76.61
C THR A 529 -5.76 -21.27 -75.32
N HIS A 530 -5.50 -21.93 -74.19
CA HIS A 530 -5.55 -21.35 -72.86
C HIS A 530 -4.16 -21.35 -72.22
N PRO A 531 -3.86 -20.39 -71.30
CA PRO A 531 -2.54 -20.28 -70.70
C PRO A 531 -2.24 -21.42 -69.72
N PHE A 532 -3.27 -22.06 -69.16
CA PHE A 532 -3.18 -23.17 -68.22
C PHE A 532 -4.32 -24.16 -68.46
N THR A 533 -4.02 -25.45 -68.30
CA THR A 533 -5.01 -26.53 -68.41
C THR A 533 -6.01 -26.46 -67.25
N GLY A 534 -7.31 -26.53 -67.55
CA GLY A 534 -8.37 -26.57 -66.54
C GLY A 534 -8.70 -25.22 -65.89
N ILE A 535 -8.30 -24.09 -66.50
CA ILE A 535 -8.67 -22.75 -66.03
C ILE A 535 -10.19 -22.54 -66.08
N GLN A 536 -10.79 -22.11 -64.97
CA GLN A 536 -12.23 -21.86 -64.86
C GLN A 536 -12.50 -20.49 -64.25
N LEU A 537 -13.48 -19.77 -64.79
CA LEU A 537 -13.98 -18.51 -64.22
C LEU A 537 -15.31 -18.77 -63.51
N ILE A 538 -15.32 -18.56 -62.20
CA ILE A 538 -16.49 -18.71 -61.35
C ILE A 538 -17.09 -17.33 -61.10
N GLN A 539 -18.38 -17.19 -61.43
CA GLN A 539 -19.12 -15.94 -61.29
C GLN A 539 -20.16 -16.06 -60.18
N LYS A 540 -20.08 -15.19 -59.17
CA LYS A 540 -21.07 -15.01 -58.11
C LYS A 540 -21.81 -13.68 -58.31
N LYS A 541 -22.87 -13.43 -57.52
CA LYS A 541 -23.71 -12.21 -57.64
C LYS A 541 -22.91 -10.90 -57.53
N THR A 542 -21.84 -10.88 -56.73
CA THR A 542 -21.06 -9.67 -56.43
C THR A 542 -19.57 -9.79 -56.77
N SER A 543 -19.09 -10.96 -57.16
CA SER A 543 -17.67 -11.20 -57.46
C SER A 543 -17.48 -12.24 -58.54
N ALA A 544 -16.33 -12.21 -59.19
CA ALA A 544 -15.88 -13.28 -60.08
C ALA A 544 -14.45 -13.64 -59.68
N HIS A 545 -14.09 -14.90 -59.81
CA HIS A 545 -12.74 -15.36 -59.54
C HIS A 545 -12.33 -16.49 -60.48
N ILE A 546 -11.03 -16.72 -60.59
CA ILE A 546 -10.46 -17.78 -61.42
C ILE A 546 -9.91 -18.87 -60.52
N GLU A 547 -10.23 -20.12 -60.88
CA GLU A 547 -9.67 -21.33 -60.29
C GLU A 547 -8.84 -22.09 -61.34
N ILE A 548 -7.71 -22.62 -60.91
CA ILE A 548 -6.77 -23.36 -61.78
C ILE A 548 -6.19 -24.52 -60.96
N PRO A 549 -6.24 -25.78 -61.45
CA PRO A 549 -5.68 -26.91 -60.73
C PRO A 549 -4.20 -26.76 -60.33
N LEU A 550 -3.39 -26.11 -61.19
CA LEU A 550 -1.98 -25.81 -60.92
C LEU A 550 -1.81 -24.77 -59.80
N LEU A 551 -2.72 -23.80 -59.70
CA LEU A 551 -2.70 -22.81 -58.62
C LEU A 551 -2.95 -23.50 -57.27
N ASP A 552 -3.96 -24.38 -57.23
CA ASP A 552 -4.31 -25.14 -56.03
C ASP A 552 -3.22 -26.14 -55.62
N SER A 553 -2.58 -26.84 -56.56
CA SER A 553 -1.44 -27.72 -56.23
C SER A 553 -0.26 -26.93 -55.69
N THR A 554 0.11 -25.82 -56.33
CA THR A 554 1.25 -24.98 -55.90
C THR A 554 1.00 -24.36 -54.53
N TYR A 555 -0.22 -23.91 -54.25
CA TYR A 555 -0.57 -23.37 -52.94
C TYR A 555 -0.67 -24.43 -51.84
N ARG A 556 -1.10 -25.66 -52.16
CA ARG A 556 -1.01 -26.79 -51.21
C ARG A 556 0.43 -27.10 -50.85
N ASP A 557 1.34 -27.08 -51.83
CA ASP A 557 2.77 -27.23 -51.57
C ASP A 557 3.32 -26.07 -50.74
N LEU A 558 2.88 -24.83 -50.99
CA LEU A 558 3.21 -23.66 -50.18
C LEU A 558 2.77 -23.84 -48.71
N LEU A 559 1.52 -24.25 -48.47
CA LEU A 559 1.01 -24.50 -47.12
C LEU A 559 1.77 -25.63 -46.42
N LYS A 560 2.14 -26.67 -47.16
CA LYS A 560 2.96 -27.77 -46.65
C LYS A 560 4.35 -27.28 -46.21
N GLU A 561 5.02 -26.49 -47.04
CA GLU A 561 6.33 -25.92 -46.67
C GLU A 561 6.22 -24.88 -45.56
N ARG A 562 5.13 -24.09 -45.47
CA ARG A 562 4.84 -23.22 -44.32
C ARG A 562 4.70 -24.01 -43.01
N GLY A 563 3.99 -25.14 -43.04
CA GLY A 563 3.90 -26.04 -41.88
C GLY A 563 5.28 -26.60 -41.47
N ARG A 564 6.07 -27.04 -42.45
CA ARG A 564 7.45 -27.50 -42.23
C ARG A 564 8.36 -26.41 -41.70
N LEU A 565 8.20 -25.17 -42.19
CA LEU A 565 8.92 -24.00 -41.70
C LEU A 565 8.62 -23.77 -40.22
N GLN A 566 7.34 -23.76 -39.83
CA GLN A 566 6.95 -23.56 -38.43
C GLN A 566 7.54 -24.62 -37.50
N GLU A 567 7.50 -25.89 -37.90
CA GLU A 567 8.08 -26.98 -37.15
C GLU A 567 9.61 -26.84 -37.00
N LYS A 568 10.31 -26.55 -38.11
CA LYS A 568 11.76 -26.42 -38.10
C LYS A 568 12.24 -25.17 -37.37
N VAL A 569 11.50 -24.07 -37.46
CA VAL A 569 11.75 -22.84 -36.68
C VAL A 569 11.64 -23.16 -35.20
N ARG A 570 10.60 -23.87 -34.75
CA ARG A 570 10.45 -24.25 -33.34
C ARG A 570 11.62 -25.08 -32.82
N GLU A 571 12.12 -26.03 -33.61
CA GLU A 571 13.28 -26.85 -33.25
C GLU A 571 14.58 -26.05 -33.19
N THR A 572 14.81 -25.19 -34.19
CA THR A 572 16.05 -24.41 -34.31
C THR A 572 16.09 -23.30 -33.27
N LEU A 573 14.95 -22.67 -32.98
CA LEU A 573 14.82 -21.60 -32.00
C LEU A 573 15.27 -22.06 -30.61
N LEU A 574 14.90 -23.27 -30.20
CA LEU A 574 15.32 -23.83 -28.92
C LEU A 574 16.84 -23.91 -28.82
N LYS A 575 17.52 -24.42 -29.86
CA LYS A 575 18.99 -24.55 -29.87
C LYS A 575 19.69 -23.19 -29.84
N VAL A 576 19.28 -22.27 -30.72
CA VAL A 576 19.87 -20.92 -30.81
C VAL A 576 19.65 -20.15 -29.50
N CYS A 577 18.46 -20.25 -28.91
CA CYS A 577 18.16 -19.62 -27.62
C CYS A 577 18.99 -20.22 -26.48
N ASP A 578 19.16 -21.54 -26.43
CA ASP A 578 19.98 -22.21 -25.41
C ASP A 578 21.46 -21.78 -25.51
N GLU A 579 21.99 -21.66 -26.74
CA GLU A 579 23.33 -21.16 -27.01
C GLU A 579 23.49 -19.69 -26.58
N MET A 580 22.52 -18.83 -26.93
CA MET A 580 22.51 -17.42 -26.53
C MET A 580 22.46 -17.28 -25.00
N SER A 581 21.55 -18.01 -24.36
CA SER A 581 21.37 -18.00 -22.92
C SER A 581 22.66 -18.46 -22.23
N ALA A 582 23.30 -19.53 -22.70
CA ALA A 582 24.57 -20.01 -22.16
C ALA A 582 25.70 -18.99 -22.27
N ALA A 583 25.74 -18.21 -23.35
CA ALA A 583 26.78 -17.20 -23.59
C ALA A 583 26.56 -15.91 -22.79
N CYS A 584 25.30 -15.49 -22.60
CA CYS A 584 24.97 -14.15 -22.11
C CYS A 584 24.41 -14.08 -20.68
N LEU A 585 23.98 -15.20 -20.06
CA LEU A 585 23.20 -15.19 -18.82
C LEU A 585 23.79 -14.29 -17.71
N HIS A 586 25.07 -14.45 -17.40
CA HIS A 586 25.73 -13.66 -16.37
C HIS A 586 25.82 -12.16 -16.73
N SER A 587 26.12 -11.87 -18.00
CA SER A 587 26.20 -10.49 -18.50
C SER A 587 24.83 -9.81 -18.54
N TRP A 588 23.75 -10.56 -18.76
CA TRP A 588 22.37 -10.06 -18.69
C TRP A 588 22.01 -9.63 -17.27
N GLU A 589 22.25 -10.48 -16.27
CA GLU A 589 21.97 -10.16 -14.86
C GLU A 589 22.65 -8.84 -14.44
N LEU A 590 23.94 -8.70 -14.76
CA LEU A 590 24.71 -7.50 -14.43
C LEU A 590 24.25 -6.25 -15.21
N ALA A 591 23.81 -6.42 -16.45
CA ALA A 591 23.26 -5.32 -17.25
C ALA A 591 21.91 -4.86 -16.72
N GLU A 592 21.01 -5.79 -16.41
CA GLU A 592 19.69 -5.53 -15.83
C GLU A 592 19.81 -4.79 -14.50
N GLU A 593 20.70 -5.25 -13.60
CA GLU A 593 20.94 -4.61 -12.30
C GLU A 593 21.46 -3.18 -12.45
N TRP A 594 22.40 -2.96 -13.37
CA TRP A 594 22.95 -1.64 -13.61
C TRP A 594 21.90 -0.68 -14.18
N VAL A 595 21.15 -1.10 -15.21
CA VAL A 595 20.09 -0.25 -15.80
C VAL A 595 19.00 0.06 -14.78
N ALA A 596 18.58 -0.94 -13.98
CA ALA A 596 17.62 -0.73 -12.90
C ALA A 596 18.13 0.30 -11.89
N GLY A 597 19.40 0.20 -11.49
CA GLY A 597 20.05 1.14 -10.57
C GLY A 597 20.07 2.57 -11.11
N VAL A 598 20.39 2.75 -12.40
CA VAL A 598 20.36 4.07 -13.05
C VAL A 598 18.92 4.62 -13.09
N ASP A 599 17.93 3.83 -13.51
CA ASP A 599 16.52 4.27 -13.60
C ASP A 599 15.96 4.67 -12.22
N ILE A 600 16.23 3.87 -11.19
CA ILE A 600 15.89 4.17 -9.80
C ILE A 600 16.52 5.51 -9.37
N THR A 601 17.81 5.68 -9.61
CA THR A 601 18.53 6.89 -9.20
C THR A 601 17.97 8.13 -9.89
N VAL A 602 17.73 8.06 -11.20
CA VAL A 602 17.12 9.14 -11.97
C VAL A 602 15.73 9.48 -11.45
N THR A 603 14.95 8.46 -11.11
CA THR A 603 13.60 8.62 -10.56
C THR A 603 13.64 9.28 -9.18
N ILE A 604 14.49 8.81 -8.27
CA ILE A 604 14.65 9.40 -6.93
C ILE A 604 15.13 10.84 -7.05
N ALA A 605 16.13 11.14 -7.88
CA ALA A 605 16.63 12.50 -8.09
C ALA A 605 15.51 13.43 -8.61
N ARG A 606 14.69 12.95 -9.56
CA ARG A 606 13.54 13.69 -10.07
C ARG A 606 12.53 14.00 -8.97
N VAL A 607 12.08 12.98 -8.23
CA VAL A 607 11.11 13.13 -7.12
C VAL A 607 11.66 14.06 -6.04
N SER A 608 12.94 13.90 -5.70
CA SER A 608 13.61 14.72 -4.68
C SER A 608 13.65 16.19 -5.07
N ARG A 609 13.93 16.49 -6.34
CA ARG A 609 13.90 17.87 -6.85
C ARG A 609 12.48 18.45 -6.85
N GLU A 610 11.49 17.67 -7.30
CA GLU A 610 10.10 18.11 -7.37
C GLU A 610 9.47 18.37 -5.99
N LEU A 611 9.80 17.55 -4.98
CA LEU A 611 9.26 17.65 -3.62
C LEU A 611 10.20 18.39 -2.64
N GLY A 612 11.34 18.88 -3.13
CA GLY A 612 12.35 19.58 -2.33
C GLY A 612 12.94 18.72 -1.21
N PHE A 613 13.22 17.44 -1.47
CA PHE A 613 13.88 16.56 -0.51
C PHE A 613 15.38 16.84 -0.42
N THR A 614 15.97 16.57 0.73
CA THR A 614 17.36 16.88 1.05
C THR A 614 18.21 15.64 1.25
N ARG A 615 19.51 15.73 0.91
CA ARG A 615 20.49 14.66 1.13
C ARG A 615 20.64 14.37 2.63
N PRO A 616 20.45 13.11 3.09
CA PRO A 616 20.79 12.70 4.45
C PRO A 616 22.30 12.75 4.71
N GLN A 617 22.70 13.03 5.94
CA GLN A 617 24.08 12.96 6.40
C GLN A 617 24.27 11.73 7.29
N LEU A 618 25.10 10.79 6.84
CA LEU A 618 25.49 9.63 7.64
C LEU A 618 26.54 10.02 8.69
N VAL A 619 26.40 9.44 9.88
CA VAL A 619 27.35 9.57 10.97
C VAL A 619 27.80 8.17 11.37
N LEU A 620 29.07 8.03 11.73
CA LEU A 620 29.58 6.82 12.36
C LEU A 620 29.37 6.92 13.88
N GLY A 621 28.68 5.93 14.44
CA GLY A 621 28.40 5.86 15.87
C GLY A 621 28.28 4.41 16.33
N ALA A 622 28.53 4.19 17.62
CA ALA A 622 28.36 2.87 18.24
C ALA A 622 26.88 2.49 18.40
N THR A 623 26.02 3.48 18.60
CA THR A 623 24.56 3.34 18.79
C THR A 623 23.82 4.14 17.72
N SER A 624 22.56 3.81 17.45
CA SER A 624 21.78 4.54 16.45
C SER A 624 21.30 5.89 17.00
N GLU A 625 21.43 6.95 16.20
CA GLU A 625 21.09 8.34 16.55
C GLU A 625 20.34 9.01 15.40
N LEU A 626 19.53 10.01 15.72
CA LEU A 626 18.68 10.70 14.74
C LEU A 626 18.51 12.18 15.10
N GLU A 627 18.91 13.06 14.19
CA GLU A 627 18.66 14.50 14.25
C GLU A 627 18.02 14.96 12.94
N ILE A 628 16.81 15.50 13.01
CA ILE A 628 16.06 16.01 11.87
C ILE A 628 15.68 17.47 12.14
N LYS A 629 15.96 18.35 11.18
CA LYS A 629 15.52 19.75 11.18
C LYS A 629 14.45 19.97 10.14
N GLY A 630 13.38 20.68 10.51
CA GLY A 630 12.30 21.04 9.60
C GLY A 630 11.63 19.85 8.89
N LEU A 631 11.38 18.76 9.62
CA LEU A 631 10.69 17.55 9.18
C LEU A 631 9.31 17.87 8.60
N ARG A 632 8.99 17.23 7.47
CA ARG A 632 7.71 17.31 6.77
C ARG A 632 7.11 15.92 6.57
N HIS A 633 5.78 15.85 6.46
CA HIS A 633 5.10 14.63 6.04
C HIS A 633 4.76 14.71 4.54
N PRO A 634 5.41 13.91 3.68
CA PRO A 634 5.34 14.09 2.22
C PRO A 634 3.94 13.87 1.64
N LEU A 635 3.16 12.90 2.15
CA LEU A 635 1.78 12.70 1.68
C LEU A 635 0.84 13.85 2.09
N ILE A 636 0.92 14.32 3.34
CA ILE A 636 0.07 15.42 3.81
C ILE A 636 0.40 16.71 3.05
N GLU A 637 1.68 16.96 2.77
CA GLU A 637 2.14 18.08 1.95
C GLU A 637 1.61 17.98 0.51
N ALA A 638 1.60 16.78 -0.08
CA ALA A 638 1.10 16.53 -1.43
C ALA A 638 -0.42 16.69 -1.59
N CYS A 639 -1.20 16.48 -0.52
CA CYS A 639 -2.68 16.54 -0.54
C CYS A 639 -3.28 17.95 -0.81
N SER A 640 -2.51 18.93 -1.29
CA SER A 640 -3.00 20.24 -1.78
C SER A 640 -3.92 20.95 -0.78
N SER A 641 -3.47 21.13 0.45
CA SER A 641 -4.16 22.00 1.40
C SER A 641 -3.79 23.47 1.13
N ARG A 642 -4.75 24.40 1.25
CA ARG A 642 -4.47 25.86 1.18
C ARG A 642 -3.65 26.39 2.36
N THR A 643 -3.23 25.51 3.27
CA THR A 643 -2.51 25.82 4.51
C THR A 643 -1.09 25.28 4.45
N GLU A 644 -0.12 26.04 4.96
CA GLU A 644 1.26 25.58 5.04
C GLU A 644 1.41 24.44 6.07
N TYR A 645 2.28 23.47 5.76
CA TYR A 645 2.61 22.37 6.68
C TYR A 645 3.56 22.87 7.78
N VAL A 646 3.22 22.59 9.05
CA VAL A 646 4.05 22.98 10.20
C VAL A 646 5.22 22.00 10.34
N LYS A 647 6.44 22.51 10.15
CA LYS A 647 7.67 21.71 10.18
C LYS A 647 8.11 21.42 11.62
N HIS A 648 8.76 20.28 11.84
CA HIS A 648 9.18 19.85 13.17
C HIS A 648 10.69 19.54 13.26
N ASP A 649 11.30 19.86 14.39
CA ASP A 649 12.64 19.41 14.72
C ASP A 649 12.57 18.18 15.62
N VAL A 650 13.36 17.15 15.34
CA VAL A 650 13.41 15.88 16.10
C VAL A 650 14.86 15.54 16.42
N SER A 651 15.15 15.15 17.66
CA SER A 651 16.50 14.77 18.10
C SER A 651 16.42 13.63 19.11
N LEU A 652 17.04 12.49 18.75
CA LEU A 652 17.16 11.27 19.55
C LEU A 652 18.61 10.79 19.52
N ASP A 653 19.29 10.88 20.66
CA ASP A 653 20.72 10.58 20.82
C ASP A 653 21.00 10.06 22.24
N ASP A 654 22.23 9.61 22.52
CA ASP A 654 22.60 9.15 23.86
C ASP A 654 23.02 10.29 24.81
N SER A 655 23.27 11.49 24.30
CA SER A 655 23.75 12.63 25.09
C SER A 655 22.63 13.58 25.53
N GLY A 656 21.55 13.67 24.76
CA GLY A 656 20.45 14.61 24.94
C GLY A 656 19.12 13.95 25.30
N ALA A 657 18.60 13.07 24.43
CA ALA A 657 17.34 12.37 24.72
C ALA A 657 17.22 11.02 24.00
N ARG A 658 17.05 9.94 24.77
CA ARG A 658 16.73 8.62 24.22
C ARG A 658 15.25 8.47 23.87
N GLY A 659 14.38 9.18 24.58
CA GLY A 659 12.94 8.99 24.50
C GLY A 659 12.16 10.29 24.48
N TRP A 660 11.10 10.35 23.69
CA TRP A 660 10.14 11.46 23.67
C TRP A 660 8.75 10.97 24.10
N LEU A 661 8.12 11.71 25.01
CA LEU A 661 6.68 11.66 25.23
C LEU A 661 6.01 12.84 24.56
N VAL A 662 5.03 12.58 23.69
CA VAL A 662 4.33 13.60 22.92
C VAL A 662 2.85 13.63 23.32
N TYR A 663 2.47 14.66 24.03
CA TYR A 663 1.10 14.92 24.45
C TYR A 663 0.36 15.76 23.40
N GLY A 664 -0.96 15.73 23.46
CA GLY A 664 -1.82 16.56 22.61
C GLY A 664 -3.15 15.91 22.33
N MET A 665 -4.13 16.74 21.97
CA MET A 665 -5.47 16.26 21.61
C MET A 665 -5.46 15.41 20.33
N ASN A 666 -6.53 14.66 20.10
CA ASN A 666 -6.74 13.98 18.83
C ASN A 666 -6.86 15.01 17.70
N ALA A 667 -6.36 14.67 16.51
CA ALA A 667 -6.22 15.59 15.36
C ALA A 667 -5.22 16.77 15.52
N SER A 668 -4.47 16.85 16.62
CA SER A 668 -3.37 17.84 16.77
C SER A 668 -2.17 17.56 15.86
N GLY A 669 -2.05 16.35 15.32
CA GLY A 669 -0.95 15.94 14.43
C GLY A 669 0.06 14.95 15.03
N LYS A 670 -0.21 14.36 16.21
CA LYS A 670 0.69 13.40 16.86
C LYS A 670 1.08 12.24 15.93
N SER A 671 0.07 11.54 15.40
CA SER A 671 0.25 10.42 14.46
C SER A 671 1.02 10.84 13.21
N SER A 672 0.73 12.03 12.69
CA SER A 672 1.42 12.60 11.52
C SER A 672 2.91 12.83 11.79
N LEU A 673 3.27 13.34 12.98
CA LEU A 673 4.68 13.51 13.37
C LEU A 673 5.42 12.17 13.39
N MET A 674 4.86 11.16 14.05
CA MET A 674 5.49 9.84 14.14
C MET A 674 5.62 9.17 12.78
N LYS A 675 4.57 9.24 11.95
CA LYS A 675 4.64 8.75 10.57
C LYS A 675 5.74 9.46 9.78
N ALA A 676 5.84 10.79 9.87
CA ALA A 676 6.88 11.56 9.17
C ALA A 676 8.31 11.15 9.59
N VAL A 677 8.54 10.90 10.89
CA VAL A 677 9.83 10.40 11.39
C VAL A 677 10.13 9.02 10.80
N GLY A 678 9.20 8.07 10.91
CA GLY A 678 9.38 6.71 10.40
C GLY A 678 9.61 6.66 8.89
N ILE A 679 8.82 7.41 8.12
CA ILE A 679 8.98 7.56 6.66
C ILE A 679 10.37 8.11 6.32
N SER A 680 10.84 9.14 7.04
CA SER A 680 12.15 9.75 6.76
C SER A 680 13.31 8.79 7.03
N VAL A 681 13.23 8.00 8.10
CA VAL A 681 14.23 6.95 8.39
C VAL A 681 14.23 5.86 7.33
N ILE A 682 13.05 5.38 6.93
CA ILE A 682 12.93 4.37 5.87
C ILE A 682 13.46 4.90 4.53
N LEU A 683 13.12 6.13 4.15
CA LEU A 683 13.62 6.74 2.91
C LEU A 683 15.13 6.96 2.95
N ALA A 684 15.68 7.45 4.06
CA ALA A 684 17.13 7.57 4.23
C ALA A 684 17.80 6.20 4.07
N GLN A 685 17.33 5.16 4.78
CA GLN A 685 17.88 3.81 4.68
C GLN A 685 17.51 3.06 3.39
N ALA A 686 16.59 3.58 2.59
CA ALA A 686 16.38 3.17 1.20
C ALA A 686 17.39 3.86 0.24
N GLY A 687 18.28 4.71 0.75
CA GLY A 687 19.23 5.50 -0.03
C GLY A 687 18.57 6.65 -0.79
N CYS A 688 17.41 7.14 -0.34
CA CYS A 688 16.70 8.27 -0.94
C CYS A 688 17.01 9.59 -0.22
N TYR A 689 16.72 10.71 -0.86
CA TYR A 689 16.64 11.99 -0.16
C TYR A 689 15.34 12.06 0.63
N VAL A 690 15.32 12.91 1.67
CA VAL A 690 14.28 12.91 2.71
C VAL A 690 13.51 14.23 2.81
N PRO A 691 12.25 14.21 3.28
CA PRO A 691 11.37 15.39 3.36
C PRO A 691 11.68 16.26 4.58
N CYS A 692 12.87 16.85 4.66
CA CYS A 692 13.23 17.76 5.75
C CYS A 692 14.12 18.91 5.24
N VAL A 693 14.66 19.73 6.16
CA VAL A 693 15.69 20.73 5.88
C VAL A 693 17.08 20.10 6.00
N SER A 694 17.29 19.29 7.04
CA SER A 694 18.49 18.46 7.18
C SER A 694 18.17 17.21 8.01
N LEU A 695 18.85 16.11 7.72
CA LEU A 695 18.77 14.88 8.49
C LEU A 695 20.18 14.36 8.71
N ARG A 696 20.55 14.13 9.97
CA ARG A 696 21.80 13.53 10.39
C ARG A 696 21.48 12.29 11.21
N PHE A 697 22.06 11.14 10.87
CA PHE A 697 21.71 9.89 11.54
C PHE A 697 22.81 8.83 11.51
N VAL A 698 22.75 7.92 12.49
CA VAL A 698 23.43 6.63 12.46
C VAL A 698 22.37 5.57 12.11
N PRO A 699 22.57 4.73 11.07
CA PRO A 699 21.54 3.78 10.62
C PRO A 699 20.95 2.93 11.73
N PHE A 700 19.63 2.73 11.69
CA PHE A 700 18.91 1.81 12.56
C PHE A 700 18.96 0.40 11.99
N ARG A 701 18.98 -0.61 12.89
CA ARG A 701 18.84 -2.02 12.52
C ARG A 701 17.41 -2.51 12.63
N SER A 702 16.58 -1.84 13.43
CA SER A 702 15.15 -2.17 13.54
C SER A 702 14.29 -0.92 13.75
N LEU A 703 13.10 -0.95 13.17
CA LEU A 703 12.07 0.06 13.35
C LEU A 703 10.77 -0.66 13.69
N PHE A 704 10.17 -0.29 14.82
CA PHE A 704 8.90 -0.83 15.28
C PHE A 704 7.84 0.26 15.34
N THR A 705 6.63 -0.08 14.92
CA THR A 705 5.49 0.86 14.97
C THR A 705 4.29 0.28 15.68
N ARG A 706 3.62 1.13 16.45
CA ARG A 706 2.30 0.86 16.99
C ARG A 706 1.48 2.15 16.91
N ILE A 707 1.08 2.48 15.69
CA ILE A 707 0.28 3.64 15.30
C ILE A 707 -1.08 3.11 14.87
N LEU A 708 -2.13 3.48 15.61
CA LEU A 708 -3.49 3.05 15.36
C LEU A 708 -3.95 3.47 13.95
N ASN A 709 -4.05 2.52 13.02
CA ASN A 709 -4.73 2.71 11.74
C ASN A 709 -5.90 1.72 11.69
N THR A 710 -7.12 2.23 11.95
CA THR A 710 -8.42 1.53 11.84
C THR A 710 -8.58 0.24 12.65
N ASP A 711 -9.70 0.15 13.38
CA ASP A 711 -10.04 -1.03 14.16
C ASP A 711 -10.10 -2.28 13.27
N ASN A 712 -9.30 -3.29 13.60
CA ASN A 712 -9.44 -4.62 13.04
C ASN A 712 -10.67 -5.29 13.67
N LEU A 713 -11.86 -5.01 13.15
CA LEU A 713 -13.13 -5.61 13.58
C LEU A 713 -13.14 -7.17 13.50
N TRP A 714 -12.20 -7.75 12.74
CA TRP A 714 -12.25 -9.14 12.29
C TRP A 714 -11.29 -10.08 13.04
N ALA A 715 -10.78 -9.68 14.22
CA ALA A 715 -9.76 -10.46 14.91
C ALA A 715 -10.30 -11.65 15.72
N GLY A 716 -11.57 -11.65 16.15
CA GLY A 716 -12.07 -12.57 17.18
C GLY A 716 -11.34 -12.46 18.53
N LEU A 717 -10.33 -11.58 18.62
CA LEU A 717 -9.55 -11.21 19.79
C LEU A 717 -9.85 -9.75 20.13
N SER A 718 -9.80 -9.41 21.41
CA SER A 718 -9.86 -8.02 21.87
C SER A 718 -8.74 -7.19 21.23
N SER A 719 -9.02 -5.94 20.87
CA SER A 719 -8.02 -4.98 20.37
C SER A 719 -6.83 -4.85 21.32
N PHE A 720 -7.08 -4.91 22.62
CA PHE A 720 -6.05 -4.90 23.65
C PHE A 720 -5.13 -6.13 23.60
N ALA A 721 -5.66 -7.32 23.28
CA ALA A 721 -4.83 -8.53 23.20
C ALA A 721 -3.84 -8.47 22.03
N VAL A 722 -4.27 -7.92 20.89
CA VAL A 722 -3.40 -7.68 19.72
C VAL A 722 -2.32 -6.66 20.09
N GLU A 723 -2.71 -5.57 20.74
CA GLU A 723 -1.80 -4.54 21.20
C GLU A 723 -0.73 -5.06 22.19
N MET A 724 -1.11 -5.93 23.13
CA MET A 724 -0.16 -6.57 24.04
C MET A 724 0.80 -7.51 23.32
N THR A 725 0.37 -8.15 22.25
CA THR A 725 1.25 -9.00 21.43
C THR A 725 2.28 -8.16 20.68
N GLU A 726 1.85 -7.06 20.07
CA GLU A 726 2.72 -6.11 19.36
C GLU A 726 3.69 -5.39 20.32
N LEU A 727 3.24 -5.03 21.53
CA LEU A 727 4.09 -4.43 22.55
C LEU A 727 5.11 -5.44 23.08
N LYS A 728 4.72 -6.69 23.31
CA LYS A 728 5.65 -7.75 23.71
C LYS A 728 6.80 -7.87 22.71
N GLU A 729 6.49 -7.91 21.42
CA GLU A 729 7.50 -8.01 20.36
C GLU A 729 8.48 -6.82 20.38
N ILE A 730 7.96 -5.60 20.53
CA ILE A 730 8.77 -4.39 20.72
C ILE A 730 9.73 -4.57 21.90
N LEU A 731 9.23 -4.96 23.07
CA LEU A 731 10.01 -5.05 24.29
C LEU A 731 11.06 -6.18 24.24
N GLU A 732 10.79 -7.29 23.55
CA GLU A 732 11.73 -8.40 23.42
C GLU A 732 12.89 -8.11 22.45
N ARG A 733 12.64 -7.31 21.40
CA ARG A 733 13.59 -7.12 20.29
C ARG A 733 14.27 -5.74 20.27
N ALA A 734 13.65 -4.70 20.81
CA ALA A 734 14.20 -3.35 20.73
C ALA A 734 15.43 -3.17 21.63
N GLY A 735 16.46 -2.50 21.11
CA GLY A 735 17.70 -2.14 21.82
C GLY A 735 18.37 -0.91 21.23
N GLU A 736 19.68 -0.74 21.44
CA GLU A 736 20.47 0.45 21.07
C GLU A 736 20.46 0.84 19.58
N HIS A 737 20.04 -0.08 18.71
CA HIS A 737 19.91 0.13 17.27
C HIS A 737 18.45 0.17 16.77
N SER A 738 17.51 0.40 17.69
CA SER A 738 16.08 0.35 17.42
C SER A 738 15.41 1.71 17.54
N LEU A 739 14.51 2.00 16.60
CA LEU A 739 13.55 3.10 16.72
C LEU A 739 12.15 2.54 16.99
N VAL A 740 11.49 3.02 18.04
CA VAL A 740 10.12 2.61 18.40
C VAL A 740 9.18 3.82 18.31
N LEU A 741 8.13 3.70 17.51
CA LEU A 741 7.11 4.73 17.32
C LEU A 741 5.77 4.21 17.81
N GLY A 742 5.22 4.82 18.87
CA GLY A 742 3.98 4.36 19.51
C GLY A 742 2.95 5.48 19.61
N ASP A 743 1.70 5.21 19.28
CA ASP A 743 0.57 6.15 19.36
C ASP A 743 -0.54 5.57 20.23
N GLU A 744 -0.79 6.22 21.37
CA GLU A 744 -1.90 5.90 22.27
C GLU A 744 -1.94 4.42 22.70
N LEU A 745 -0.76 3.92 23.08
CA LEU A 745 -0.58 2.57 23.64
C LEU A 745 -1.52 2.32 24.83
N CYS A 746 -2.12 1.15 24.85
CA CYS A 746 -3.04 0.68 25.89
C CYS A 746 -4.32 1.52 26.01
N SER A 747 -4.78 2.14 24.93
CA SER A 747 -6.03 2.93 24.90
C SER A 747 -7.30 2.08 25.14
N GLY A 748 -7.24 0.77 24.89
CA GLY A 748 -8.37 -0.15 25.07
C GLY A 748 -8.56 -0.72 26.48
N THR A 749 -7.79 -0.26 27.48
CA THR A 749 -7.84 -0.76 28.87
C THR A 749 -8.00 0.39 29.86
N GLU A 750 -8.31 0.07 31.12
CA GLU A 750 -8.44 1.02 32.21
C GLU A 750 -7.14 1.81 32.47
N SER A 751 -7.29 3.10 32.76
CA SER A 751 -6.17 4.06 32.79
C SER A 751 -5.06 3.69 33.77
N VAL A 752 -5.38 3.03 34.89
CA VAL A 752 -4.38 2.62 35.90
C VAL A 752 -3.44 1.57 35.30
N SER A 753 -3.98 0.49 34.75
CA SER A 753 -3.18 -0.56 34.11
C SER A 753 -2.47 -0.05 32.86
N ALA A 754 -3.12 0.79 32.06
CA ALA A 754 -2.50 1.43 30.91
C ALA A 754 -1.24 2.23 31.32
N THR A 755 -1.37 3.08 32.34
CA THR A 755 -0.26 3.91 32.84
C THR A 755 0.86 3.06 33.42
N ALA A 756 0.53 1.99 34.16
CA ALA A 756 1.54 1.07 34.72
C ALA A 756 2.30 0.31 33.63
N ILE A 757 1.59 -0.27 32.64
CA ILE A 757 2.19 -1.03 31.54
C ILE A 757 3.09 -0.14 30.69
N VAL A 758 2.59 1.05 30.31
CA VAL A 758 3.36 1.99 29.49
C VAL A 758 4.56 2.54 30.27
N GLY A 759 4.39 2.90 31.55
CA GLY A 759 5.49 3.35 32.40
C GLY A 759 6.61 2.30 32.53
N ALA A 760 6.24 1.04 32.78
CA ALA A 760 7.20 -0.07 32.82
C ALA A 760 7.88 -0.30 31.45
N GLY A 761 7.12 -0.22 30.36
CA GLY A 761 7.65 -0.34 28.99
C GLY A 761 8.64 0.78 28.63
N LEU A 762 8.35 2.02 29.01
CA LEU A 762 9.25 3.17 28.81
C LEU A 762 10.59 2.95 29.51
N LYS A 763 10.56 2.54 30.79
CA LYS A 763 11.78 2.21 31.53
C LYS A 763 12.54 1.06 30.87
N TRP A 764 11.85 0.00 30.47
CA TRP A 764 12.46 -1.17 29.82
C TRP A 764 13.17 -0.82 28.51
N LEU A 765 12.56 0.01 27.66
CA LEU A 765 13.17 0.49 26.42
C LEU A 765 14.36 1.40 26.68
N HIS A 766 14.23 2.30 27.65
CA HIS A 766 15.30 3.21 28.05
C HIS A 766 16.54 2.45 28.57
N ASP A 767 16.34 1.46 29.45
CA ASP A 767 17.41 0.66 30.04
C ASP A 767 18.16 -0.17 28.97
N ARG A 768 17.50 -0.50 27.85
CA ARG A 768 18.10 -1.18 26.68
C ARG A 768 18.73 -0.23 25.65
N GLY A 769 18.69 1.08 25.90
CA GLY A 769 19.26 2.09 24.99
C GLY A 769 18.43 2.35 23.72
N ALA A 770 17.19 1.85 23.63
CA ALA A 770 16.35 2.04 22.45
C ALA A 770 15.92 3.51 22.29
N LYS A 771 15.79 3.96 21.04
CA LYS A 771 15.25 5.29 20.72
C LYS A 771 13.75 5.18 20.54
N PHE A 772 12.98 6.07 21.14
CA PHE A 772 11.51 6.00 21.04
C PHE A 772 10.80 7.36 21.04
N ILE A 773 9.66 7.40 20.36
CA ILE A 773 8.70 8.51 20.41
C ILE A 773 7.32 7.94 20.66
N PHE A 774 6.78 8.18 21.85
CA PHE A 774 5.44 7.74 22.24
C PHE A 774 4.50 8.93 22.35
N ALA A 775 3.48 8.95 21.51
CA ALA A 775 2.34 9.83 21.69
C ALA A 775 1.37 9.22 22.70
N THR A 776 0.91 10.02 23.66
CA THR A 776 0.08 9.52 24.76
C THR A 776 -0.91 10.56 25.26
N HIS A 777 -2.04 10.09 25.76
CA HIS A 777 -3.02 10.88 26.51
C HIS A 777 -2.93 10.62 28.03
N LEU A 778 -2.06 9.69 28.45
CA LEU A 778 -1.88 9.28 29.84
C LEU A 778 -1.00 10.30 30.59
N HIS A 779 -1.63 11.35 31.12
CA HIS A 779 -0.92 12.40 31.87
C HIS A 779 -0.34 11.87 33.19
N GLY A 780 -0.96 10.83 33.78
CA GLY A 780 -0.46 10.17 34.99
C GLY A 780 0.88 9.45 34.83
N LEU A 781 1.41 9.30 33.60
CA LEU A 781 2.75 8.74 33.39
C LEU A 781 3.84 9.59 34.07
N LEU A 782 3.63 10.90 34.15
CA LEU A 782 4.56 11.82 34.78
C LEU A 782 4.56 11.71 36.30
N ASP A 783 3.57 11.06 36.89
CA ASP A 783 3.46 10.85 38.33
C ASP A 783 4.25 9.60 38.78
N ILE A 784 4.61 8.71 37.86
CA ILE A 784 5.34 7.47 38.14
C ILE A 784 6.83 7.76 38.39
N ASP A 785 7.35 7.33 39.54
CA ASP A 785 8.73 7.58 39.96
C ASP A 785 9.76 7.05 38.96
N CYS A 786 9.57 5.83 38.46
CA CYS A 786 10.51 5.23 37.49
C CYS A 786 10.54 5.96 36.14
N VAL A 787 9.51 6.75 35.80
CA VAL A 787 9.47 7.60 34.60
C VAL A 787 10.14 8.94 34.87
N LYS A 788 9.95 9.53 36.08
CA LYS A 788 10.62 10.76 36.51
C LYS A 788 12.14 10.60 36.58
N GLU A 789 12.60 9.41 36.94
CA GLU A 789 14.03 9.07 37.05
C GLU A 789 14.72 8.89 35.67
N LEU A 790 13.96 8.87 34.57
CA LEU A 790 14.52 8.77 33.22
C LEU A 790 15.13 10.11 32.79
N GLY A 791 16.39 10.35 33.15
CA GLY A 791 17.10 11.62 32.90
C GLY A 791 17.23 12.03 31.42
N GLN A 792 16.94 11.14 30.47
CA GLN A 792 17.02 11.40 29.02
C GLN A 792 15.66 11.28 28.32
N LEU A 793 14.57 11.51 29.06
CA LEU A 793 13.20 11.56 28.53
C LEU A 793 12.79 13.03 28.32
N LYS A 794 12.48 13.41 27.08
CA LYS A 794 11.92 14.73 26.77
C LYS A 794 10.40 14.67 26.68
N ILE A 795 9.75 15.66 27.28
CA ILE A 795 8.29 15.78 27.30
C ILE A 795 7.91 16.94 26.39
N TRP A 796 7.05 16.66 25.44
CA TRP A 796 6.55 17.60 24.44
C TRP A 796 5.03 17.56 24.36
N HIS A 797 4.44 18.61 23.83
CA HIS A 797 3.05 18.60 23.39
C HIS A 797 2.87 19.34 22.08
N LEU A 798 1.88 18.93 21.29
CA LEU A 798 1.43 19.69 20.12
C LEU A 798 0.40 20.73 20.56
N LYS A 799 0.76 22.00 20.36
CA LYS A 799 -0.05 23.12 20.83
C LYS A 799 -1.34 23.25 20.05
N VAL A 800 -2.44 23.29 20.78
CA VAL A 800 -3.76 23.68 20.29
C VAL A 800 -4.35 24.67 21.28
N ARG A 801 -4.97 25.73 20.77
CA ARG A 801 -5.67 26.72 21.59
C ARG A 801 -7.09 26.92 21.11
N TYR A 802 -7.99 27.20 22.04
CA TYR A 802 -9.31 27.71 21.73
C TYR A 802 -9.24 29.24 21.67
N ASP A 803 -9.78 29.82 20.60
CA ASP A 803 -9.90 31.26 20.44
C ASP A 803 -11.35 31.69 20.75
N PRO A 804 -11.61 32.34 21.90
CA PRO A 804 -12.97 32.68 22.32
C PRO A 804 -13.59 33.81 21.50
N VAL A 805 -12.81 34.57 20.71
CA VAL A 805 -13.33 35.69 19.92
C VAL A 805 -14.00 35.18 18.65
N ILE A 806 -13.38 34.21 17.99
CA ILE A 806 -13.88 33.58 16.77
C ILE A 806 -14.59 32.25 17.02
N ASP A 807 -14.67 31.84 18.30
CA ASP A 807 -15.26 30.58 18.76
C ASP A 807 -14.74 29.35 18.01
N ALA A 808 -13.42 29.27 17.84
CA ALA A 808 -12.77 28.23 17.03
C ALA A 808 -11.55 27.63 17.71
N LEU A 809 -11.30 26.36 17.43
CA LEU A 809 -10.02 25.73 17.75
C LEU A 809 -8.97 26.10 16.71
N VAL A 810 -7.86 26.67 17.18
CA VAL A 810 -6.69 26.96 16.37
C VAL A 810 -5.66 25.86 16.60
N TYR A 811 -5.51 25.01 15.59
CA TYR A 811 -4.49 23.97 15.54
C TYR A 811 -3.16 24.59 15.11
N GLU A 812 -2.39 25.13 16.05
CA GLU A 812 -1.05 25.66 15.77
C GLU A 812 -0.10 24.53 15.34
N ARG A 813 -0.29 23.32 15.88
CA ARG A 813 0.52 22.12 15.58
C ARG A 813 2.02 22.32 15.81
N THR A 814 2.44 23.36 16.51
CA THR A 814 3.84 23.56 16.89
C THR A 814 4.18 22.67 18.07
N LEU A 815 5.37 22.06 18.05
CA LEU A 815 5.86 21.25 19.16
C LEU A 815 6.40 22.17 20.27
N THR A 816 5.86 22.05 21.48
CA THR A 816 6.22 22.88 22.65
C THR A 816 6.62 22.03 23.85
N PRO A 817 7.61 22.43 24.67
CA PRO A 817 8.04 21.65 25.84
C PRO A 817 6.94 21.45 26.89
N GLY A 818 7.02 20.35 27.63
CA GLY A 818 6.07 19.97 28.68
C GLY A 818 4.83 19.23 28.16
N PRO A 819 3.97 18.70 29.05
CA PRO A 819 2.81 17.89 28.67
C PRO A 819 1.63 18.68 28.10
N GLY A 820 1.68 20.02 28.17
CA GLY A 820 0.54 20.87 27.86
C GLY A 820 -0.54 20.79 28.95
N SER A 821 -1.70 21.40 28.71
CA SER A 821 -2.85 21.27 29.63
C SER A 821 -3.50 19.89 29.51
N SER A 822 -3.85 19.28 30.64
CA SER A 822 -4.66 18.06 30.67
C SER A 822 -6.15 18.33 30.41
N LEU A 823 -6.56 19.61 30.30
CA LEU A 823 -7.95 20.06 30.28
C LEU A 823 -8.32 20.73 28.95
N TYR A 824 -8.33 19.96 27.85
CA TYR A 824 -8.76 20.47 26.53
C TYR A 824 -10.07 19.87 26.00
N GLY A 825 -10.53 18.75 26.55
CA GLY A 825 -11.66 18.00 25.98
C GLY A 825 -12.97 18.80 25.93
N LEU A 826 -13.24 19.62 26.96
CA LEU A 826 -14.47 20.43 27.01
C LEU A 826 -14.35 21.71 26.18
N GLU A 827 -13.13 22.21 26.04
CA GLU A 827 -12.77 23.33 25.18
C GLU A 827 -12.93 22.95 23.71
N VAL A 828 -12.62 21.69 23.35
CA VAL A 828 -12.92 21.12 22.02
C VAL A 828 -14.42 20.94 21.83
N ALA A 829 -15.12 20.37 22.82
CA ALA A 829 -16.56 20.20 22.76
C ALA A 829 -17.30 21.54 22.54
N ARG A 830 -16.82 22.62 23.18
CA ARG A 830 -17.32 23.98 22.97
C ARG A 830 -17.19 24.42 21.51
N ALA A 831 -15.99 24.31 20.93
CA ALA A 831 -15.75 24.70 19.54
C ALA A 831 -16.51 23.83 18.51
N MET A 832 -16.93 22.63 18.89
CA MET A 832 -17.77 21.75 18.09
C MET A 832 -19.27 22.04 18.26
N ASN A 833 -19.63 23.17 18.92
CA ASN A 833 -21.01 23.59 19.18
C ASN A 833 -21.85 22.57 19.97
N LEU A 834 -21.23 21.90 20.96
CA LEU A 834 -21.99 21.05 21.89
C LEU A 834 -22.99 21.91 22.69
N PRO A 835 -24.23 21.44 22.98
CA PRO A 835 -25.21 22.24 23.71
C PRO A 835 -24.67 22.80 25.02
N GLU A 836 -24.87 24.10 25.26
CA GLU A 836 -24.29 24.81 26.41
C GLU A 836 -24.71 24.18 27.75
N GLU A 837 -25.95 23.68 27.84
CA GLU A 837 -26.46 22.96 29.02
C GLU A 837 -25.64 21.70 29.34
N VAL A 838 -25.27 20.94 28.31
CA VAL A 838 -24.43 19.73 28.44
C VAL A 838 -23.00 20.13 28.79
N LEU A 839 -22.48 21.18 28.17
CA LEU A 839 -21.13 21.67 28.46
C LEU A 839 -20.99 22.15 29.92
N GLN A 840 -21.97 22.88 30.42
CA GLN A 840 -22.01 23.33 31.82
C GLN A 840 -22.11 22.15 32.79
N MET A 841 -22.92 21.14 32.47
CA MET A 841 -22.99 19.90 33.24
C MET A 841 -21.64 19.16 33.25
N ALA A 842 -21.01 19.01 32.09
CA ALA A 842 -19.71 18.34 31.97
C ALA A 842 -18.61 19.08 32.73
N LEU A 843 -18.62 20.43 32.71
CA LEU A 843 -17.71 21.26 33.51
C LEU A 843 -17.93 21.05 35.01
N LYS A 844 -19.18 20.92 35.47
CA LYS A 844 -19.51 20.64 36.87
C LYS A 844 -19.00 19.27 37.30
N ILE A 845 -19.22 18.25 36.47
CA ILE A 845 -18.73 16.88 36.71
C ILE A 845 -17.19 16.85 36.77
N ARG A 846 -16.50 17.50 35.81
CA ARG A 846 -15.04 17.60 35.77
C ARG A 846 -14.45 18.19 37.06
N ARG A 847 -15.07 19.26 37.58
CA ARG A 847 -14.66 19.88 38.85
C ARG A 847 -14.85 18.94 40.04
N GLY A 848 -15.94 18.17 40.05
CA GLY A 848 -16.19 17.15 41.08
C GLY A 848 -15.15 16.03 41.06
N LEU A 849 -14.72 15.59 39.87
CA LEU A 849 -13.75 14.49 39.70
C LEU A 849 -12.31 14.89 40.06
N LEU A 850 -11.90 16.14 39.81
CA LEU A 850 -10.51 16.59 40.03
C LEU A 850 -10.22 17.04 41.47
N GLY A 851 -11.23 17.09 42.35
CA GLY A 851 -11.06 17.33 43.79
C GLY A 851 -10.33 18.62 44.19
N THR A 852 -10.15 19.59 43.29
CA THR A 852 -9.29 20.77 43.51
C THR A 852 -9.94 22.09 43.09
N VAL A 853 -9.63 23.12 43.89
CA VAL A 853 -9.07 24.41 43.43
C VAL A 853 -7.82 24.68 44.29
N ASN A 854 -6.72 25.18 43.72
CA ASN A 854 -5.47 25.45 44.48
C ASN A 854 -5.49 26.81 45.22
N GLU A 855 -4.78 26.87 46.36
CA GLU A 855 -4.69 28.03 47.27
C GLU A 855 -3.96 29.26 46.69
N SER A 856 -3.08 29.05 45.71
CA SER A 856 -2.29 30.10 45.02
C SER A 856 -3.04 30.81 43.89
N GLU A 857 -4.18 30.25 43.45
CA GLU A 857 -4.96 30.75 42.31
C GLU A 857 -6.25 31.48 42.74
N ALA A 858 -6.42 31.68 44.04
CA ALA A 858 -7.54 32.44 44.57
C ALA A 858 -7.45 33.92 44.09
N PRO A 859 -8.44 34.44 43.33
CA PRO A 859 -8.35 35.79 42.80
C PRO A 859 -8.32 36.82 43.93
N SER A 860 -7.37 37.76 43.85
CA SER A 860 -7.27 38.88 44.79
C SER A 860 -8.47 39.83 44.66
N SER A 861 -8.79 40.55 45.73
CA SER A 861 -9.85 41.56 45.68
C SER A 861 -9.53 42.66 44.68
N LYS A 862 -10.55 43.10 43.92
CA LYS A 862 -10.47 44.30 43.07
C LYS A 862 -10.26 45.59 43.89
N TRP A 863 -10.61 45.57 45.19
CA TRP A 863 -10.51 46.72 46.08
C TRP A 863 -9.15 46.80 46.80
N ASN A 864 -8.51 45.65 47.04
CA ASN A 864 -7.21 45.58 47.69
C ASN A 864 -6.49 44.28 47.36
N THR A 865 -5.33 44.35 46.70
CA THR A 865 -4.58 43.17 46.23
C THR A 865 -4.05 42.29 47.36
N THR A 866 -3.93 42.81 48.59
CA THR A 866 -3.50 42.01 49.75
C THR A 866 -4.61 41.12 50.34
N VAL A 867 -5.85 41.25 49.88
CA VAL A 867 -7.00 40.46 50.35
C VAL A 867 -7.34 39.37 49.32
N VAL A 868 -7.23 38.10 49.72
CA VAL A 868 -7.36 36.93 48.83
C VAL A 868 -8.60 36.10 49.19
N ARG A 869 -9.36 35.65 48.18
CA ARG A 869 -10.64 34.93 48.38
C ARG A 869 -10.45 33.43 48.62
N LYS A 870 -9.95 33.08 49.82
CA LYS A 870 -9.62 31.69 50.18
C LYS A 870 -10.81 30.91 50.74
N GLU A 871 -11.42 31.42 51.80
CA GLU A 871 -12.55 30.81 52.50
C GLU A 871 -13.49 31.88 53.05
N CYS A 872 -14.73 31.50 53.37
CA CYS A 872 -15.66 32.39 54.03
C CYS A 872 -15.25 32.62 55.48
N VAL A 873 -15.01 33.87 55.87
CA VAL A 873 -14.54 34.24 57.21
C VAL A 873 -15.57 33.91 58.31
N LYS A 874 -16.86 33.74 57.96
CA LYS A 874 -17.92 33.42 58.95
C LYS A 874 -18.23 31.93 59.08
N CYS A 875 -18.25 31.17 57.98
CA CYS A 875 -18.66 29.75 58.00
C CYS A 875 -17.56 28.76 57.63
N GLY A 876 -16.34 29.23 57.32
CA GLY A 876 -15.19 28.38 56.96
C GLY A 876 -15.33 27.64 55.64
N SER A 877 -16.33 27.97 54.80
CA SER A 877 -16.57 27.26 53.55
C SER A 877 -15.52 27.60 52.48
N PRO A 878 -14.81 26.61 51.90
CA PRO A 878 -13.80 26.84 50.86
C PRO A 878 -14.46 26.94 49.49
N VAL A 879 -14.81 28.17 49.05
CA VAL A 879 -15.58 28.39 47.81
C VAL A 879 -15.00 29.53 46.96
N VAL A 880 -13.93 29.29 46.22
CA VAL A 880 -13.15 30.38 45.59
C VAL A 880 -13.93 31.29 44.61
N LYS A 881 -15.00 30.81 43.95
CA LYS A 881 -15.79 31.61 42.98
C LYS A 881 -17.01 32.34 43.55
N ASP A 882 -17.63 31.83 44.60
CA ASP A 882 -18.84 32.42 45.20
C ASP A 882 -18.53 33.25 46.45
N LEU A 883 -17.23 33.49 46.70
CA LEU A 883 -16.75 34.42 47.71
C LEU A 883 -16.72 35.84 47.17
N GLU A 884 -17.42 36.73 47.86
CA GLU A 884 -17.41 38.17 47.62
C GLU A 884 -16.60 38.90 48.69
N VAL A 885 -16.10 40.09 48.33
CA VAL A 885 -15.37 40.96 49.26
C VAL A 885 -16.31 42.09 49.68
N HIS A 886 -16.59 42.13 50.98
CA HIS A 886 -17.54 43.04 51.60
C HIS A 886 -16.82 44.14 52.40
N HIS A 887 -17.33 45.38 52.36
CA HIS A 887 -16.84 46.49 53.19
C HIS A 887 -17.54 46.50 54.54
N ILE A 888 -16.79 46.33 55.63
CA ILE A 888 -17.33 46.29 57.00
C ILE A 888 -18.03 47.61 57.35
N ARG A 889 -17.38 48.75 57.05
CA ARG A 889 -18.02 50.07 57.08
C ARG A 889 -18.60 50.41 55.70
N PRO A 890 -19.89 50.79 55.62
CA PRO A 890 -20.54 51.11 54.36
C PRO A 890 -19.82 52.22 53.59
N ARG A 891 -19.72 52.06 52.26
CA ARG A 891 -19.09 53.05 51.38
C ARG A 891 -19.81 54.41 51.37
N ALA A 892 -21.08 54.45 51.77
CA ALA A 892 -21.87 55.67 51.86
C ALA A 892 -21.38 56.63 52.97
N GLU A 893 -20.56 56.16 53.91
CA GLU A 893 -19.98 56.98 54.99
C GLU A 893 -18.68 57.69 54.58
N THR A 894 -18.27 57.60 53.31
CA THR A 894 -17.04 58.22 52.78
C THR A 894 -17.35 59.38 51.84
N GLU A 895 -16.60 60.47 51.97
CA GLU A 895 -16.52 61.52 50.95
C GLU A 895 -15.27 61.25 50.09
N GLY A 896 -15.46 60.56 48.97
CA GLY A 896 -14.36 60.13 48.09
C GLY A 896 -13.73 58.80 48.52
N GLU A 897 -12.42 58.77 48.74
CA GLU A 897 -11.66 57.54 49.03
C GLU A 897 -11.38 57.33 50.53
N ARG A 898 -11.84 58.25 51.39
CA ARG A 898 -11.58 58.21 52.83
C ARG A 898 -12.84 58.47 53.65
N PHE A 899 -12.89 57.89 54.84
CA PHE A 899 -13.88 58.23 55.86
C PHE A 899 -13.51 59.57 56.52
N ALA A 900 -14.45 60.20 57.23
CA ALA A 900 -14.23 61.48 57.91
C ALA A 900 -13.09 61.48 58.95
N ASP A 901 -12.71 60.29 59.44
CA ASP A 901 -11.57 60.06 60.34
C ASP A 901 -10.22 59.91 59.61
N GLY A 902 -10.19 60.09 58.28
CA GLY A 902 -9.00 60.00 57.45
C GLY A 902 -8.60 58.57 57.05
N THR A 903 -9.34 57.54 57.47
CA THR A 903 -9.06 56.15 57.12
C THR A 903 -9.46 55.85 55.67
N ALA A 904 -8.61 55.10 54.94
CA ALA A 904 -8.88 54.74 53.54
C ALA A 904 -10.00 53.70 53.42
N ARG A 905 -10.95 53.94 52.51
CA ARG A 905 -12.15 53.14 52.27
C ARG A 905 -11.85 51.67 51.95
N ASP A 906 -10.89 51.44 51.05
CA ASP A 906 -10.55 50.13 50.48
C ASP A 906 -9.34 49.47 51.17
N HIS A 907 -8.98 49.93 52.38
CA HIS A 907 -7.91 49.34 53.17
C HIS A 907 -8.31 47.93 53.67
N GLY A 908 -7.37 46.97 53.70
CA GLY A 908 -7.65 45.57 54.06
C GLY A 908 -8.34 45.36 55.42
N ARG A 909 -8.14 46.30 56.37
CA ARG A 909 -8.82 46.30 57.68
C ARG A 909 -10.34 46.50 57.62
N ASN A 910 -10.84 47.08 56.52
CA ASN A 910 -12.25 47.36 56.29
C ASN A 910 -12.90 46.32 55.35
N LEU A 911 -12.18 45.26 54.97
CA LEU A 911 -12.63 44.26 54.00
C LEU A 911 -12.76 42.88 54.66
N ALA A 912 -13.81 42.14 54.28
CA ALA A 912 -14.04 40.76 54.70
C ALA A 912 -14.46 39.87 53.51
N VAL A 913 -14.04 38.61 53.50
CA VAL A 913 -14.36 37.64 52.45
C VAL A 913 -15.52 36.74 52.94
N LEU A 914 -16.65 36.76 52.22
CA LEU A 914 -17.87 36.06 52.62
C LEU A 914 -18.45 35.27 51.44
N CYS A 915 -19.06 34.11 51.69
CA CYS A 915 -19.84 33.42 50.66
C CYS A 915 -21.17 34.14 50.43
N LEU A 916 -21.78 33.94 49.26
CA LEU A 916 -23.03 34.60 48.87
C LEU A 916 -24.12 34.52 49.96
N LYS A 917 -24.30 33.34 50.59
CA LYS A 917 -25.27 33.15 51.67
C LYS A 917 -24.98 34.04 52.89
N CYS A 918 -23.74 34.05 53.39
CA CYS A 918 -23.36 34.88 54.54
C CYS A 918 -23.38 36.37 54.17
N HIS A 919 -23.04 36.73 52.94
CA HIS A 919 -23.11 38.10 52.47
C HIS A 919 -24.57 38.62 52.50
N ASP A 920 -25.51 37.82 52.00
CA ASP A 920 -26.94 38.17 52.01
C ASP A 920 -27.51 38.21 53.44
N ASP A 921 -27.12 37.27 54.31
CA ASP A 921 -27.54 37.27 55.72
C ASP A 921 -26.99 38.48 56.49
N LEU A 922 -25.82 39.01 56.12
CA LEU A 922 -25.25 40.23 56.68
C LEU A 922 -26.05 41.48 56.23
N HIS A 923 -26.37 41.60 54.93
CA HIS A 923 -27.24 42.68 54.44
C HIS A 923 -28.66 42.61 54.99
N ALA A 924 -29.13 41.40 55.32
CA ALA A 924 -30.40 41.17 55.99
C ALA A 924 -30.34 41.43 57.52
N GLY A 925 -29.17 41.81 58.07
CA GLY A 925 -28.98 42.12 59.49
C GLY A 925 -29.02 40.89 60.42
N LYS A 926 -28.92 39.67 59.88
CA LYS A 926 -28.99 38.42 60.67
C LYS A 926 -27.64 38.03 61.28
N ILE A 927 -26.55 38.53 60.72
CA ILE A 927 -25.19 38.31 61.21
C ILE A 927 -24.38 39.60 61.15
N SER A 928 -23.39 39.74 62.03
CA SER A 928 -22.41 40.84 62.03
C SER A 928 -21.00 40.32 61.75
N VAL A 929 -20.16 41.19 61.20
CA VAL A 929 -18.73 40.93 60.95
C VAL A 929 -17.93 42.11 61.48
N THR A 930 -17.05 41.85 62.46
CA THR A 930 -16.23 42.86 63.13
C THR A 930 -14.84 43.01 62.48
N PRO A 931 -14.13 44.12 62.73
CA PRO A 931 -12.72 44.27 62.35
C PRO A 931 -11.81 43.25 63.06
N LEU A 932 -10.63 43.00 62.49
CA LEU A 932 -9.58 42.18 63.14
C LEU A 932 -8.99 42.91 64.35
N VAL A 933 -8.88 42.21 65.48
CA VAL A 933 -8.23 42.68 66.71
C VAL A 933 -7.03 41.77 67.02
N MET A 934 -5.96 42.33 67.58
CA MET A 934 -4.79 41.56 68.00
C MET A 934 -5.04 40.90 69.35
N THR A 935 -4.85 39.59 69.44
CA THR A 935 -4.91 38.82 70.68
C THR A 935 -3.59 38.07 70.92
N SER A 936 -3.44 37.45 72.09
CA SER A 936 -2.26 36.62 72.41
C SER A 936 -2.05 35.43 71.47
N ASN A 937 -3.07 35.06 70.68
CA ASN A 937 -3.03 33.96 69.69
C ASN A 937 -2.96 34.46 68.24
N GLY A 938 -2.70 35.75 68.01
CA GLY A 938 -2.64 36.37 66.68
C GLY A 938 -3.84 37.26 66.36
N SER A 939 -3.96 37.68 65.10
CA SER A 939 -5.07 38.54 64.65
C SER A 939 -6.34 37.72 64.46
N MET A 940 -7.41 38.03 65.20
CA MET A 940 -8.70 37.36 65.06
C MET A 940 -9.87 38.34 65.17
N ARG A 941 -11.03 37.95 64.63
CA ARG A 941 -12.28 38.70 64.77
C ARG A 941 -13.01 38.18 65.99
N LEU A 942 -13.45 39.06 66.86
CA LEU A 942 -14.24 38.71 68.04
C LEU A 942 -15.71 38.77 67.61
N ASP A 943 -16.46 37.69 67.85
CA ASP A 943 -17.90 37.69 67.62
C ASP A 943 -18.56 38.55 68.71
N ASP A 944 -19.31 39.57 68.29
CA ASP A 944 -20.14 40.33 69.22
C ASP A 944 -21.27 39.44 69.73
N GLU A 945 -21.38 39.26 71.05
CA GLU A 945 -22.62 38.78 71.65
C GLU A 945 -23.75 39.77 71.29
N VAL A 946 -24.84 39.17 70.81
CA VAL A 946 -26.04 39.83 70.30
C VAL A 946 -26.50 41.01 71.18
N SER A 947 -26.61 42.20 70.60
CA SER A 947 -27.48 43.26 71.11
C SER A 947 -28.23 43.94 69.97
N VAL A 948 -29.56 43.99 70.13
CA VAL A 948 -30.58 44.43 69.17
C VAL A 948 -30.70 45.94 69.17
N VAL A 949 -30.57 46.64 68.02
CA VAL A 949 -31.25 47.94 67.77
C VAL A 949 -31.58 48.15 66.27
N SER A 950 -32.79 48.69 66.09
CA SER A 950 -33.67 49.06 64.96
C SER A 950 -33.18 49.44 63.55
N VAL A 951 -34.14 49.18 62.64
CA VAL A 951 -34.24 49.42 61.19
C VAL A 951 -34.11 50.89 60.76
N ALA A 952 -33.42 51.12 59.63
CA ALA A 952 -33.70 52.22 58.70
C ALA A 952 -33.93 51.67 57.28
N SER A 953 -35.02 52.09 56.64
CA SER A 953 -35.45 51.63 55.31
C SER A 953 -34.55 52.19 54.17
N PRO A 954 -34.37 51.44 53.06
CA PRO A 954 -33.58 51.93 51.93
C PRO A 954 -34.31 53.05 51.19
N LYS A 955 -33.62 54.19 50.98
CA LYS A 955 -34.11 55.29 50.13
C LYS A 955 -34.15 54.85 48.66
N SER A 956 -35.29 55.08 48.01
CA SER A 956 -35.50 54.84 46.58
C SER A 956 -34.52 55.61 45.70
N LYS A 957 -34.13 55.00 44.56
CA LYS A 957 -33.25 55.55 43.52
C LYS A 957 -33.85 56.72 42.72
N TRP A 958 -35.17 56.89 42.74
CA TRP A 958 -35.90 57.97 42.02
C TRP A 958 -36.62 58.91 42.99
N THR A 959 -36.70 60.20 42.66
CA THR A 959 -37.47 61.19 43.42
C THR A 959 -38.98 60.90 43.32
N LYS A 960 -39.78 61.40 44.27
CA LYS A 960 -41.24 61.18 44.26
C LYS A 960 -41.92 61.72 42.99
N GLU A 961 -41.42 62.82 42.43
CA GLU A 961 -41.90 63.38 41.16
C GLU A 961 -41.57 62.47 39.97
N GLN A 962 -40.35 61.92 39.91
CA GLN A 962 -39.95 60.99 38.86
C GLN A 962 -40.73 59.67 38.93
N GLN A 963 -40.98 59.17 40.14
CA GLN A 963 -41.81 57.98 40.33
C GLN A 963 -43.25 58.19 39.84
N GLN A 964 -43.81 59.39 40.09
CA GLN A 964 -45.15 59.73 39.64
C GLN A 964 -45.20 59.85 38.10
N CYS A 965 -44.22 60.50 37.50
CA CYS A 965 -44.07 60.62 36.04
C CYS A 965 -43.98 59.25 35.35
N ILE A 966 -43.22 58.29 35.92
CA ILE A 966 -43.15 56.92 35.41
C ILE A 966 -44.53 56.22 35.48
N ARG A 967 -45.25 56.36 36.59
CA ARG A 967 -46.59 55.75 36.76
C ARG A 967 -47.63 56.35 35.84
N ASP A 968 -47.61 57.67 35.64
CA ASP A 968 -48.56 58.36 34.78
C ASP A 968 -48.32 58.02 33.31
N TYR A 969 -47.06 57.96 32.85
CA TYR A 969 -46.71 57.48 31.52
C TYR A 969 -47.18 56.03 31.28
N LEU A 970 -46.99 55.13 32.26
CA LEU A 970 -47.45 53.74 32.17
C LEU A 970 -48.98 53.60 32.19
N LYS A 971 -49.69 54.51 32.86
CA LYS A 971 -51.16 54.57 32.82
C LYS A 971 -51.69 55.09 31.49
N SER A 972 -51.05 56.10 30.90
CA SER A 972 -51.45 56.67 29.60
C SER A 972 -51.16 55.72 28.43
N TYR A 973 -50.14 54.86 28.55
CA TYR A 973 -49.72 53.92 27.50
C TYR A 973 -49.53 52.48 28.03
N PRO A 974 -50.61 51.79 28.45
CA PRO A 974 -50.53 50.52 29.18
C PRO A 974 -49.89 49.38 28.39
N ASN A 975 -50.04 49.38 27.06
CA ASN A 975 -49.59 48.29 26.18
C ASN A 975 -48.21 48.52 25.54
N VAL A 976 -47.50 49.59 25.87
CA VAL A 976 -46.21 49.90 25.23
C VAL A 976 -45.12 48.88 25.63
N PRO A 977 -44.23 48.41 24.73
CA PRO A 977 -43.18 47.46 25.09
C PRO A 977 -42.16 48.05 26.08
N PRO A 978 -41.66 47.29 27.08
CA PRO A 978 -40.79 47.82 28.14
C PRO A 978 -39.50 48.49 27.67
N LYS A 979 -38.93 48.03 26.54
CA LYS A 979 -37.76 48.67 25.91
C LYS A 979 -38.08 50.03 25.30
N ARG A 980 -39.31 50.22 24.78
CA ARG A 980 -39.76 51.50 24.22
C ARG A 980 -40.15 52.48 25.33
N ALA A 981 -40.83 52.01 26.38
CA ALA A 981 -41.11 52.82 27.58
C ALA A 981 -39.84 53.38 28.23
N ALA A 982 -38.79 52.56 28.35
CA ALA A 982 -37.50 52.99 28.90
C ALA A 982 -36.79 54.02 28.00
N PHE A 983 -37.05 54.00 26.69
CA PHE A 983 -36.51 54.97 25.74
C PHE A 983 -37.25 56.31 25.81
N ASP A 984 -38.58 56.29 25.79
CA ASP A 984 -39.40 57.51 25.82
C ASP A 984 -39.27 58.26 27.17
N LEU A 985 -39.21 57.53 28.29
CA LEU A 985 -38.95 58.13 29.61
C LEU A 985 -37.53 58.72 29.72
N LYS A 986 -36.58 58.19 28.94
CA LYS A 986 -35.22 58.73 28.87
C LYS A 986 -35.15 60.05 28.12
N GLU A 987 -35.99 60.27 27.10
CA GLU A 987 -36.14 61.57 26.45
C GLU A 987 -36.77 62.63 27.38
N GLN A 988 -37.54 62.20 28.38
CA GLN A 988 -38.07 63.06 29.46
C GLN A 988 -37.08 63.21 30.64
N GLY A 989 -35.84 62.75 30.50
CA GLY A 989 -34.78 62.89 31.52
C GLY A 989 -34.78 61.81 32.61
N ILE A 990 -35.58 60.76 32.49
CA ILE A 990 -35.69 59.67 33.48
C ILE A 990 -34.99 58.42 32.97
N ASN A 991 -33.83 58.10 33.54
CA ASN A 991 -33.07 56.90 33.17
C ASN A 991 -33.50 55.69 34.02
N ILE A 992 -34.24 54.76 33.43
CA ILE A 992 -34.80 53.58 34.10
C ILE A 992 -34.48 52.29 33.32
N SER A 993 -34.07 51.23 34.03
CA SER A 993 -33.79 49.93 33.40
C SER A 993 -35.06 49.15 33.11
N VAL A 994 -35.05 48.26 32.11
CA VAL A 994 -36.22 47.44 31.75
C VAL A 994 -36.70 46.56 32.91
N SER A 995 -35.80 46.06 33.76
CA SER A 995 -36.16 45.29 34.96
C SER A 995 -36.82 46.14 36.04
N SER A 996 -36.33 47.37 36.25
CA SER A 996 -36.94 48.32 37.17
C SER A 996 -38.31 48.83 36.69
N LEU A 997 -38.49 49.00 35.38
CA LEU A 997 -39.74 49.43 34.76
C LEU A 997 -40.87 48.39 34.93
N ARG A 998 -40.50 47.11 34.98
CA ARG A 998 -41.43 46.00 35.31
C ARG A 998 -41.91 46.03 36.76
N ALA A 999 -41.18 46.67 37.67
CA ALA A 999 -41.59 46.83 39.07
C ALA A 999 -42.51 48.05 39.31
N PHE A 1000 -42.67 48.93 38.30
CA PHE A 1000 -43.59 50.08 38.33
C PHE A 1000 -44.93 49.84 37.61
N ARG A 1001 -45.00 48.78 36.78
CA ARG A 1001 -46.26 48.19 36.32
C ARG A 1001 -46.83 47.31 37.42
#